data_AF-A0A535KB39-F1
#
_entry.id   AF-A0A535KB39-F1
#
_cell.length_a   1.000
_cell.length_b   1.000
_cell.length_c   1.000
_cell.angle_alpha   90.00
_cell.angle_beta   90.00
_cell.angle_gamma   90.00
#
_symmetry.space_group_name_H-M   'P 1'
#
loop_
_entity.id
_entity.type
_entity.pdbx_description
1 polymer ?
#
loop_
_entity_poly.entity_id
_entity_poly.type
_entity_poly.pdbx_seq_one_letter_code
_entity_poly.pdbx_strand_id
1 'polypeptide(L)'
;MNLIGGRTRSLVNVFDSGAPADGSDVLTINGTDYPDVFLMRAATADTGLAFVALINGPTPLTPAGTDPVERLNYNQNMESITVNGGNGDDQFYVDDTRAAITINGGQGNDFFQVGQLYKSRRTPVLAGIAPEDVFATIDTTQGWLSNGTSKPLTINGGIGDDTFIVFHNLATLDLNGDAGNDKFLVQAIALAGSQEDHRALTDMSGGAGQDLIQYAVNAPVNIDGGDGFDTVVVIGTEFNDDFVVTPNGVFGAGLNVNFVNVEAVEIDGGAGNDRFFILGTNPNWTTTVTGGLGSNLFSVGGQTPANGVISNTLLGHSGIITQAVLSTIPGYSGINVVGISANVADNDSPGVVVTQTDGSSQVVQGNGTSFSTSDQTMDSYSVVLTRKPDVPVTVKVTPPPGLAIVGDAIVDLTTGQYSGTTLLRTINSETQVATLNGLRGGHFTLGDGTTTVTLAFNATASDVQGALGPLFGGIANVHAEQDGSTYTITFQAGKAHINIPQLVGGLSGDATAGATINVTTTVQGGVSTPTGISLSFNGTNWWKPQNVFFAVDDKAASISSRADFQNSIQAATIGGTVQAGTRSVDMNPNTSGDEYATLITTGHAFQGYLPSATLPEGLRGESLKIGVGDAEAAGQIRLILGSYIESVTVNASAGHTFQLKFGDQTTGTLTYGAGAGTVLTALESLSNIGKGNVAVTLNGNTYTFELKGKLYLSQDSQFAVTFSNTGDSASYSIDDNSLKLNAPWSVIPTPTVATFEISFFSGVHVPNVKVRIYSQPKPAVVVYEPGGSTSLAEGVATSNATILVKLSAPLPTGTPSVTVNLGDNGQHLISFDKPVLTFDSTNLWNVFQQVVVSAVDDGVVRGFHKTDLVVRANGYAEYLSTVNIADDNSPGVRVQESNGSTNVIEFTNNEFGGLTQNQALADGFPLQATYTLALTQAPTANVTVTALAQPTRTSETGGIVSFSRQLMLCLPSMTTDNCAADLDYAPSVPVQFTSTSWSQPQTVWVRAVDNSRVDGMDTHVFAPQLSQLSNVQGPLFINGGVGTDRTGLLERQPVMLPAEINETPPMGNTLSSTPGSAATAATVTIDASSLAKVVALPVPGTNNTVQDITVSAIAGLF
;
A
#
# COMPACT_ATOMS: atom_id res chain seq x y z
N MET A 1 -4.38 28.12 2.73
CA MET A 1 -3.26 28.77 3.46
C MET A 1 -2.22 29.14 2.44
N ASN A 2 -1.78 30.40 2.38
CA ASN A 2 -0.73 30.84 1.46
C ASN A 2 0.53 31.13 2.28
N LEU A 3 1.64 30.52 1.90
CA LEU A 3 2.94 30.77 2.50
C LEU A 3 3.56 32.02 1.85
N ILE A 4 4.43 32.72 2.59
CA ILE A 4 4.91 34.04 2.18
C ILE A 4 6.30 33.95 1.54
N GLY A 5 7.13 33.02 2.02
CA GLY A 5 8.50 32.81 1.56
C GLY A 5 9.50 33.89 2.00
N GLY A 6 10.75 33.71 1.60
CA GLY A 6 11.82 34.70 1.79
C GLY A 6 12.42 34.70 3.19
N ARG A 7 12.06 35.67 4.06
CA ARG A 7 12.59 35.78 5.43
C ARG A 7 11.52 35.63 6.51
N THR A 8 10.38 35.07 6.16
CA THR A 8 9.23 34.90 7.03
C THR A 8 9.34 33.64 7.87
N ARG A 9 8.97 33.77 9.15
CA ARG A 9 8.79 32.65 10.07
C ARG A 9 7.35 32.68 10.56
N SER A 10 6.66 31.56 10.44
CA SER A 10 5.29 31.41 10.90
C SER A 10 5.07 30.00 11.48
N LEU A 11 4.16 29.90 12.44
CA LEU A 11 3.69 28.63 12.98
C LEU A 11 2.17 28.69 13.00
N VAL A 12 1.53 27.77 12.28
CA VAL A 12 0.08 27.66 12.22
C VAL A 12 -0.34 26.26 12.66
N ASN A 13 -1.36 26.17 13.50
CA ASN A 13 -1.97 24.89 13.88
C ASN A 13 -3.36 24.82 13.25
N VAL A 14 -3.59 23.79 12.43
CA VAL A 14 -4.89 23.49 11.82
C VAL A 14 -5.34 22.14 12.35
N PHE A 15 -6.25 22.16 13.32
CA PHE A 15 -6.78 20.94 13.93
C PHE A 15 -8.25 20.82 13.60
N ASP A 16 -8.61 19.69 12.99
CA ASP A 16 -10.00 19.34 12.88
C ASP A 16 -10.53 18.87 14.25
N SER A 17 -11.65 19.49 14.64
CA SER A 17 -12.39 19.24 15.90
C SER A 17 -13.48 18.20 15.74
N GLY A 18 -13.79 17.79 14.51
CA GLY A 18 -14.68 16.69 14.17
C GLY A 18 -14.25 15.39 14.83
N ALA A 19 -15.22 14.52 15.04
CA ALA A 19 -14.92 13.13 15.33
C ALA A 19 -14.16 12.53 14.13
N PRO A 20 -13.22 11.61 14.35
CA PRO A 20 -12.59 10.91 13.25
C PRO A 20 -13.68 10.34 12.33
N ALA A 21 -13.76 10.83 11.09
CA ALA A 21 -14.71 10.39 10.05
C ALA A 21 -16.10 11.03 10.02
N ASP A 22 -16.29 12.23 10.59
CA ASP A 22 -17.54 13.00 10.48
C ASP A 22 -17.56 14.09 9.38
N GLY A 23 -16.45 14.26 8.65
CA GLY A 23 -16.26 15.39 7.72
C GLY A 23 -15.56 15.07 6.40
N SER A 24 -15.29 16.14 5.64
CA SER A 24 -14.58 16.15 4.36
C SER A 24 -13.59 17.32 4.39
N ASP A 25 -12.92 17.51 5.53
CA ASP A 25 -12.09 18.67 5.76
C ASP A 25 -10.85 18.62 4.86
N VAL A 26 -10.65 19.72 4.14
CA VAL A 26 -9.57 19.87 3.17
C VAL A 26 -8.72 21.06 3.58
N LEU A 27 -7.41 20.85 3.61
CA LEU A 27 -6.44 21.91 3.82
C LEU A 27 -5.61 22.12 2.55
N THR A 28 -5.79 23.27 1.90
CA THR A 28 -4.93 23.68 0.79
C THR A 28 -3.80 24.57 1.30
N ILE A 29 -2.57 24.24 0.93
CA ILE A 29 -1.33 24.97 1.22
C ILE A 29 -0.74 25.39 -0.12
N ASN A 30 -0.51 26.69 -0.30
CA ASN A 30 0.11 27.23 -1.51
C ASN A 30 1.50 27.77 -1.16
N GLY A 31 2.50 27.33 -1.92
CA GLY A 31 3.84 27.92 -1.97
C GLY A 31 3.85 29.27 -2.65
N THR A 32 5.02 29.64 -3.14
CA THR A 32 5.32 30.92 -3.76
C THR A 32 5.56 30.76 -5.26
N ASP A 33 5.70 31.88 -5.97
CA ASP A 33 6.10 31.84 -7.38
C ASP A 33 7.62 31.62 -7.57
N TYR A 34 8.36 31.32 -6.49
CA TYR A 34 9.81 31.12 -6.48
C TYR A 34 10.14 29.69 -6.06
N PRO A 35 11.35 29.19 -6.37
CA PRO A 35 11.80 27.88 -5.92
C PRO A 35 11.66 27.70 -4.39
N ASP A 36 10.81 26.77 -3.99
CA ASP A 36 10.47 26.45 -2.62
C ASP A 36 11.06 25.09 -2.19
N VAL A 37 11.27 24.93 -0.88
CA VAL A 37 11.69 23.64 -0.30
C VAL A 37 10.75 23.26 0.84
N PHE A 38 9.95 22.23 0.59
CA PHE A 38 8.98 21.67 1.51
C PHE A 38 9.54 20.45 2.24
N LEU A 39 9.27 20.38 3.54
CA LEU A 39 9.51 19.20 4.37
C LEU A 39 8.19 18.76 5.02
N MET A 40 7.85 17.50 4.87
CA MET A 40 6.66 16.87 5.47
C MET A 40 7.08 15.77 6.43
N ARG A 41 6.47 15.73 7.60
CA ARG A 41 6.81 14.75 8.64
C ARG A 41 5.63 14.51 9.58
N ALA A 42 5.50 13.28 10.04
CA ALA A 42 4.57 12.89 11.09
C ALA A 42 5.33 12.31 12.30
N ALA A 43 4.89 12.67 13.50
CA ALA A 43 5.41 12.09 14.73
C ALA A 43 5.14 10.57 14.82
N THR A 44 5.89 9.83 15.64
CA THR A 44 5.76 8.36 15.71
C THR A 44 4.39 7.89 16.22
N ALA A 45 3.83 8.55 17.24
CA ALA A 45 2.55 8.16 17.82
C ALA A 45 1.40 8.45 16.85
N ASP A 46 0.36 7.60 16.80
CA ASP A 46 -0.76 7.78 15.87
C ASP A 46 -1.57 9.05 16.21
N THR A 47 -1.62 9.39 17.50
CA THR A 47 -2.21 10.63 18.05
C THR A 47 -1.27 11.85 18.02
N GLY A 48 -0.02 11.68 17.58
CA GLY A 48 0.96 12.76 17.48
C GLY A 48 0.61 13.79 16.38
N LEU A 49 1.31 14.92 16.37
CA LEU A 49 1.15 15.91 15.30
C LEU A 49 1.88 15.47 14.03
N ALA A 50 1.49 16.06 12.91
CA ALA A 50 2.23 16.06 11.66
C ALA A 50 2.33 17.49 11.14
N PHE A 51 3.24 17.75 10.21
CA PHE A 51 3.41 19.09 9.66
C PHE A 51 3.83 19.10 8.19
N VAL A 52 3.53 20.23 7.54
CA VAL A 52 4.13 20.69 6.29
C VAL A 52 4.90 21.97 6.60
N ALA A 53 6.18 22.02 6.24
CA ALA A 53 7.05 23.16 6.50
C ALA A 53 7.70 23.66 5.21
N LEU A 54 7.71 24.97 5.00
CA LEU A 54 8.50 25.65 3.99
C LEU A 54 9.78 26.21 4.63
N ILE A 55 10.93 25.76 4.16
CA ILE A 55 12.24 26.13 4.69
C ILE A 55 12.74 27.39 3.97
N ASN A 56 12.63 28.52 4.67
CA ASN A 56 13.01 29.83 4.14
C ASN A 56 14.46 30.13 4.53
N GLY A 57 15.41 29.91 3.63
CA GLY A 57 16.83 30.16 3.92
C GLY A 57 17.66 30.43 2.67
N PRO A 58 18.87 30.98 2.78
CA PRO A 58 19.78 31.10 1.64
C PRO A 58 20.29 29.73 1.16
N THR A 59 20.23 28.71 2.03
CA THR A 59 20.60 27.32 1.73
C THR A 59 19.56 26.34 2.28
N PRO A 60 18.34 26.29 1.71
CA PRO A 60 17.21 25.53 2.28
C PRO A 60 17.46 24.03 2.45
N LEU A 61 18.35 23.43 1.65
CA LEU A 61 18.73 22.02 1.76
C LEU A 61 19.69 21.73 2.93
N THR A 62 20.33 22.77 3.48
CA THR A 62 21.22 22.69 4.65
C THR A 62 20.99 23.92 5.52
N PRO A 63 19.80 24.05 6.14
CA PRO A 63 19.41 25.28 6.81
C PRO A 63 20.26 25.52 8.05
N ALA A 64 20.70 26.77 8.24
CA ALA A 64 21.34 27.18 9.47
C ALA A 64 20.31 27.24 10.61
N GLY A 65 20.74 27.06 11.86
CA GLY A 65 19.84 27.07 13.03
C GLY A 65 19.01 28.36 13.22
N THR A 66 19.38 29.46 12.55
CA THR A 66 18.64 30.74 12.56
C THR A 66 17.70 30.93 11.38
N ASP A 67 17.69 30.02 10.42
CA ASP A 67 16.91 30.19 9.21
C ASP A 67 15.40 30.22 9.51
N PRO A 68 14.64 31.11 8.85
CA PRO A 68 13.20 31.15 8.98
C PRO A 68 12.54 29.86 8.46
N VAL A 69 11.43 29.47 9.08
CA VAL A 69 10.59 28.36 8.62
C VAL A 69 9.13 28.79 8.78
N GLU A 70 8.33 28.53 7.76
CA GLU A 70 6.88 28.61 7.85
C GLU A 70 6.32 27.21 8.00
N ARG A 71 5.79 26.91 9.18
CA ARG A 71 5.36 25.57 9.58
C ARG A 71 3.87 25.53 9.83
N LEU A 72 3.22 24.52 9.27
CA LEU A 72 1.81 24.24 9.49
C LEU A 72 1.64 22.84 10.08
N ASN A 73 1.11 22.77 11.31
CA ASN A 73 0.81 21.53 12.00
C ASN A 73 -0.64 21.10 11.77
N TYR A 74 -0.86 19.79 11.72
CA TYR A 74 -2.17 19.16 11.65
C TYR A 74 -2.21 17.88 12.50
N ASN A 75 -3.43 17.44 12.85
CA ASN A 75 -3.68 16.23 13.66
C ASN A 75 -4.18 15.06 12.78
N GLN A 76 -4.37 13.89 13.39
CA GLN A 76 -4.87 12.68 12.72
C GLN A 76 -6.31 12.78 12.17
N ASN A 77 -7.04 13.82 12.55
CA ASN A 77 -8.44 13.98 12.15
C ASN A 77 -8.52 14.52 10.72
N MET A 78 -7.55 15.34 10.29
CA MET A 78 -7.47 15.89 8.93
C MET A 78 -7.63 14.81 7.86
N GLU A 79 -8.63 14.94 6.99
CA GLU A 79 -8.91 13.97 5.93
C GLU A 79 -7.95 14.09 4.75
N SER A 80 -7.77 15.32 4.24
CA SER A 80 -6.97 15.55 3.03
C SER A 80 -6.24 16.89 3.04
N ILE A 81 -5.06 16.90 2.43
CA ILE A 81 -4.23 18.09 2.27
C ILE A 81 -3.81 18.21 0.81
N THR A 82 -3.89 19.42 0.25
CA THR A 82 -3.30 19.73 -1.05
C THR A 82 -2.15 20.71 -0.85
N VAL A 83 -0.96 20.41 -1.35
CA VAL A 83 0.21 21.28 -1.33
C VAL A 83 0.57 21.65 -2.76
N ASN A 84 0.57 22.94 -3.08
CA ASN A 84 0.92 23.47 -4.40
C ASN A 84 2.29 24.16 -4.32
N GLY A 85 3.23 23.78 -5.17
CA GLY A 85 4.55 24.42 -5.30
C GLY A 85 4.42 25.82 -5.89
N GLY A 86 4.07 25.90 -7.17
CA GLY A 86 3.82 27.18 -7.84
C GLY A 86 4.38 27.21 -9.25
N ASN A 87 5.21 28.21 -9.54
CA ASN A 87 5.83 28.42 -10.84
C ASN A 87 7.36 28.24 -10.83
N GLY A 88 7.95 27.89 -9.69
CA GLY A 88 9.39 27.74 -9.50
C GLY A 88 9.82 26.27 -9.57
N ASP A 89 11.14 26.04 -9.64
CA ASP A 89 11.71 24.69 -9.49
C ASP A 89 11.63 24.28 -8.01
N ASP A 90 10.52 23.68 -7.62
CA ASP A 90 10.17 23.39 -6.24
C ASP A 90 10.68 22.01 -5.80
N GLN A 91 10.93 21.86 -4.50
CA GLN A 91 11.42 20.60 -3.94
C GLN A 91 10.60 20.13 -2.76
N PHE A 92 10.24 18.86 -2.75
CA PHE A 92 9.42 18.24 -1.72
C PHE A 92 10.12 17.04 -1.11
N TYR A 93 10.27 17.04 0.20
CA TYR A 93 10.89 15.96 0.98
C TYR A 93 9.87 15.42 1.98
N VAL A 94 9.57 14.12 1.89
CA VAL A 94 8.53 13.47 2.70
C VAL A 94 9.15 12.42 3.60
N ASP A 95 9.22 12.71 4.90
CA ASP A 95 9.64 11.75 5.92
C ASP A 95 8.50 10.81 6.33
N ASP A 96 7.30 11.37 6.50
CA ASP A 96 6.07 10.64 6.80
C ASP A 96 4.82 11.55 6.64
N THR A 97 3.63 10.95 6.59
CA THR A 97 2.34 11.63 6.46
C THR A 97 1.30 11.06 7.44
N ARG A 98 0.33 11.89 7.87
CA ARG A 98 -0.77 11.48 8.77
C ARG A 98 -2.18 11.64 8.19
N ALA A 99 -2.28 12.34 7.07
CA ALA A 99 -3.49 12.52 6.28
C ALA A 99 -3.15 12.18 4.83
N ALA A 100 -4.16 11.93 4.01
CA ALA A 100 -3.92 11.82 2.58
C ALA A 100 -3.42 13.17 2.02
N ILE A 101 -2.37 13.15 1.20
CA ILE A 101 -1.79 14.38 0.63
C ILE A 101 -1.76 14.30 -0.88
N THR A 102 -2.12 15.38 -1.55
CA THR A 102 -1.83 15.64 -2.96
C THR A 102 -0.81 16.76 -3.06
N ILE A 103 0.33 16.49 -3.70
CA ILE A 103 1.36 17.48 -4.02
C ILE A 103 1.23 17.82 -5.51
N ASN A 104 1.21 19.12 -5.84
CA ASN A 104 1.28 19.61 -7.20
C ASN A 104 2.55 20.45 -7.32
N GLY A 105 3.51 20.04 -8.15
CA GLY A 105 4.74 20.80 -8.42
C GLY A 105 4.39 22.12 -9.09
N GLY A 106 3.77 22.04 -10.27
CA GLY A 106 3.19 23.19 -10.96
C GLY A 106 3.92 23.46 -12.27
N GLN A 107 4.54 24.62 -12.42
CA GLN A 107 5.48 24.86 -13.52
C GLN A 107 6.90 24.88 -12.98
N GLY A 108 7.84 24.34 -13.72
CA GLY A 108 9.24 24.28 -13.30
C GLY A 108 9.75 22.85 -13.40
N ASN A 109 11.05 22.66 -13.22
CA ASN A 109 11.62 21.33 -13.07
C ASN A 109 11.64 20.98 -11.59
N ASP A 110 10.61 20.29 -11.14
CA ASP A 110 10.36 19.99 -9.75
C ASP A 110 11.06 18.71 -9.28
N PHE A 111 11.36 18.65 -7.99
CA PHE A 111 12.06 17.51 -7.37
C PHE A 111 11.28 16.96 -6.19
N PHE A 112 11.01 15.66 -6.20
CA PHE A 112 10.27 14.97 -5.16
C PHE A 112 11.11 13.84 -4.57
N GLN A 113 11.19 13.77 -3.25
CA GLN A 113 11.82 12.66 -2.54
C GLN A 113 10.90 12.12 -1.45
N VAL A 114 10.52 10.84 -1.57
CA VAL A 114 9.71 10.10 -0.60
C VAL A 114 10.59 9.09 0.12
N GLY A 115 10.72 9.26 1.43
CA GLY A 115 11.68 8.53 2.25
C GLY A 115 13.07 9.18 2.19
N GLN A 116 13.68 9.36 3.36
CA GLN A 116 15.00 9.94 3.51
C GLN A 116 15.90 9.03 4.34
N LEU A 117 17.19 9.00 3.99
CA LEU A 117 18.20 8.22 4.68
C LEU A 117 19.04 9.11 5.61
N TYR A 118 19.08 8.74 6.89
CA TYR A 118 19.79 9.45 7.94
C TYR A 118 20.98 8.65 8.46
N LYS A 119 21.94 9.33 9.07
CA LYS A 119 23.13 8.73 9.70
C LYS A 119 22.89 8.30 11.14
N SER A 120 21.78 8.72 11.75
CA SER A 120 21.40 8.40 13.12
C SER A 120 19.89 8.38 13.30
N ARG A 121 19.43 7.69 14.36
CA ARG A 121 18.03 7.75 14.82
C ARG A 121 17.57 9.18 15.05
N ARG A 122 16.30 9.42 14.77
CA ARG A 122 15.67 10.74 14.77
C ARG A 122 15.05 11.10 16.11
N THR A 123 15.93 11.19 17.12
CA THR A 123 15.59 11.47 18.53
C THR A 123 16.13 12.84 18.98
N PRO A 124 15.63 13.43 20.08
CA PRO A 124 16.15 14.69 20.60
C PRO A 124 17.63 14.62 20.97
N VAL A 125 18.08 13.48 21.50
CA VAL A 125 19.46 13.31 21.98
C VAL A 125 20.46 13.15 20.85
N LEU A 126 20.12 12.38 19.81
CA LEU A 126 21.06 12.09 18.71
C LEU A 126 20.97 13.09 17.56
N ALA A 127 19.79 13.66 17.33
CA ALA A 127 19.50 14.46 16.14
C ALA A 127 19.04 15.89 16.45
N GLY A 128 18.87 16.27 17.73
CA GLY A 128 18.39 17.60 18.10
C GLY A 128 16.92 17.86 17.73
N ILE A 129 16.15 16.80 17.46
CA ILE A 129 14.73 16.90 17.10
C ILE A 129 13.90 17.29 18.32
N ALA A 130 12.88 18.14 18.13
CA ALA A 130 11.96 18.46 19.20
C ALA A 130 11.18 17.21 19.65
N PRO A 131 10.92 17.00 20.95
CA PRO A 131 10.21 15.80 21.43
C PRO A 131 8.88 15.50 20.72
N GLU A 132 8.15 16.54 20.32
CA GLU A 132 6.90 16.48 19.56
C GLU A 132 7.06 16.09 18.08
N ASP A 133 8.28 16.20 17.54
CA ASP A 133 8.61 15.94 16.14
C ASP A 133 9.38 14.64 15.95
N VAL A 134 9.57 13.87 17.03
CA VAL A 134 10.21 12.55 16.96
C VAL A 134 9.39 11.66 16.04
N PHE A 135 10.07 11.09 15.05
CA PHE A 135 9.46 10.24 14.03
C PHE A 135 10.22 8.92 13.93
N ALA A 136 9.53 7.92 13.39
CA ALA A 136 10.08 6.59 13.28
C ALA A 136 11.09 6.51 12.13
N THR A 137 12.17 5.78 12.37
CA THR A 137 13.12 5.37 11.34
C THR A 137 13.48 3.91 11.55
N ILE A 138 13.58 3.16 10.46
CA ILE A 138 14.05 1.78 10.46
C ILE A 138 15.56 1.72 10.23
N ASP A 139 16.22 0.78 10.89
CA ASP A 139 17.66 0.58 10.78
C ASP A 139 17.97 -0.25 9.53
N THR A 140 18.86 0.25 8.68
CA THR A 140 19.22 -0.34 7.40
C THR A 140 20.73 -0.54 7.32
N THR A 141 21.18 -1.29 6.32
CA THR A 141 22.63 -1.44 6.07
C THR A 141 23.31 -0.13 5.66
N GLN A 142 22.54 0.87 5.22
CA GLN A 142 23.02 2.16 4.71
C GLN A 142 22.73 3.34 5.65
N GLY A 143 21.95 3.15 6.72
CA GLY A 143 21.59 4.20 7.67
C GLY A 143 20.22 4.01 8.31
N TRP A 144 19.57 5.11 8.67
CA TRP A 144 18.25 5.14 9.30
C TRP A 144 17.24 5.69 8.30
N LEU A 145 16.37 4.84 7.78
CA LEU A 145 15.40 5.18 6.73
C LEU A 145 14.07 5.62 7.35
N SER A 146 13.51 6.75 6.88
CA SER A 146 12.17 7.19 7.30
C SER A 146 11.05 6.38 6.65
N ASN A 147 9.82 6.49 7.15
CA ASN A 147 8.65 5.78 6.62
C ASN A 147 8.27 6.22 5.20
N GLY A 148 8.66 7.44 4.81
CA GLY A 148 8.26 8.09 3.57
C GLY A 148 6.82 8.57 3.63
N THR A 149 5.85 7.64 3.60
CA THR A 149 4.43 7.98 3.75
C THR A 149 3.63 6.86 4.40
N SER A 150 2.93 7.16 5.49
CA SER A 150 2.04 6.22 6.20
C SER A 150 0.57 6.34 5.79
N LYS A 151 0.21 7.39 5.04
CA LYS A 151 -1.11 7.57 4.39
C LYS A 151 -0.93 7.74 2.87
N PRO A 152 -1.97 7.52 2.05
CA PRO A 152 -1.87 7.66 0.60
C PRO A 152 -1.32 9.04 0.19
N LEU A 153 -0.38 9.05 -0.75
CA LEU A 153 0.26 10.25 -1.27
C LEU A 153 0.15 10.24 -2.80
N THR A 154 -0.34 11.34 -3.37
CA THR A 154 -0.31 11.58 -4.81
C THR A 154 0.59 12.76 -5.10
N ILE A 155 1.49 12.62 -6.08
CA ILE A 155 2.39 13.68 -6.53
C ILE A 155 2.17 13.89 -8.02
N ASN A 156 1.86 15.12 -8.40
CA ASN A 156 1.75 15.57 -9.79
C ASN A 156 2.93 16.51 -10.07
N GLY A 157 3.79 16.14 -11.02
CA GLY A 157 4.94 16.94 -11.44
C GLY A 157 4.47 18.26 -12.05
N GLY A 158 3.73 18.16 -13.16
CA GLY A 158 3.06 19.29 -13.77
C GLY A 158 3.68 19.62 -15.12
N ILE A 159 4.21 20.82 -15.28
CA ILE A 159 4.87 21.26 -16.52
C ILE A 159 6.36 21.43 -16.25
N GLY A 160 7.18 20.58 -16.87
CA GLY A 160 8.63 20.65 -16.78
C GLY A 160 9.25 19.26 -16.80
N ASP A 161 10.58 19.17 -16.78
CA ASP A 161 11.25 17.87 -16.65
C ASP A 161 11.43 17.56 -15.15
N ASP A 162 10.55 16.75 -14.58
CA ASP A 162 10.46 16.50 -13.15
C ASP A 162 11.23 15.25 -12.71
N THR A 163 11.62 15.21 -11.44
CA THR A 163 12.37 14.06 -10.87
C THR A 163 11.76 13.58 -9.57
N PHE A 164 11.46 12.27 -9.53
CA PHE A 164 10.89 11.57 -8.40
C PHE A 164 11.88 10.54 -7.87
N ILE A 165 12.14 10.54 -6.57
CA ILE A 165 12.97 9.54 -5.87
C ILE A 165 12.15 8.91 -4.76
N VAL A 166 12.07 7.58 -4.75
CA VAL A 166 11.37 6.81 -3.73
C VAL A 166 12.35 5.84 -3.08
N PHE A 167 12.60 6.04 -1.78
CA PHE A 167 13.37 5.12 -0.95
C PHE A 167 12.47 4.22 -0.10
N HIS A 168 11.31 4.73 0.33
CA HIS A 168 10.39 3.96 1.17
C HIS A 168 8.98 4.57 1.16
N ASN A 169 7.96 3.73 1.23
CA ASN A 169 6.56 4.14 1.43
C ASN A 169 5.77 3.00 2.07
N LEU A 170 5.09 3.26 3.19
CA LEU A 170 4.25 2.26 3.86
C LEU A 170 2.81 2.24 3.31
N ALA A 171 2.33 3.37 2.78
CA ALA A 171 1.07 3.47 2.06
C ALA A 171 1.30 3.64 0.55
N THR A 172 0.23 3.45 -0.23
CA THR A 172 0.21 3.61 -1.69
C THR A 172 0.72 4.99 -2.11
N LEU A 173 1.53 5.00 -3.17
CA LEU A 173 2.15 6.20 -3.73
C LEU A 173 1.81 6.30 -5.22
N ASP A 174 1.16 7.40 -5.61
CA ASP A 174 0.80 7.69 -7.00
C ASP A 174 1.65 8.86 -7.52
N LEU A 175 2.44 8.61 -8.57
CA LEU A 175 3.38 9.56 -9.17
C LEU A 175 2.96 9.84 -10.61
N ASN A 176 2.60 11.08 -10.90
CA ASN A 176 2.21 11.52 -12.23
C ASN A 176 3.24 12.53 -12.73
N GLY A 177 3.90 12.26 -13.86
CA GLY A 177 4.84 13.20 -14.49
C GLY A 177 4.11 14.37 -15.16
N ASP A 178 2.96 14.09 -15.75
CA ASP A 178 2.14 15.04 -16.51
C ASP A 178 2.81 15.45 -17.83
N ALA A 179 3.48 16.60 -17.92
CA ALA A 179 3.99 17.12 -19.19
C ALA A 179 5.48 17.46 -19.10
N GLY A 180 6.32 16.73 -19.83
CA GLY A 180 7.76 16.92 -19.84
C GLY A 180 8.49 15.59 -19.99
N ASN A 181 9.81 15.57 -19.81
CA ASN A 181 10.56 14.30 -19.78
C ASN A 181 10.89 13.96 -18.34
N ASP A 182 10.05 13.12 -17.74
CA ASP A 182 10.08 12.88 -16.31
C ASP A 182 10.92 11.66 -15.94
N LYS A 183 11.49 11.69 -14.73
CA LYS A 183 12.32 10.61 -14.22
C LYS A 183 11.82 10.10 -12.88
N PHE A 184 11.49 8.82 -12.83
CA PHE A 184 11.08 8.11 -11.63
C PHE A 184 12.16 7.12 -11.21
N LEU A 185 12.70 7.27 -10.00
CA LEU A 185 13.69 6.36 -9.43
C LEU A 185 13.13 5.71 -8.17
N VAL A 186 13.08 4.38 -8.15
CA VAL A 186 12.66 3.57 -7.00
C VAL A 186 13.81 2.66 -6.59
N GLN A 187 14.26 2.80 -5.33
CA GLN A 187 15.44 2.12 -4.80
C GLN A 187 15.02 1.15 -3.68
N ALA A 188 15.40 -0.12 -3.81
CA ALA A 188 15.29 -1.10 -2.73
C ALA A 188 16.32 -0.82 -1.63
N ILE A 189 15.96 -1.07 -0.37
CA ILE A 189 16.85 -0.89 0.79
C ILE A 189 16.81 -2.14 1.67
N ALA A 190 17.98 -2.68 2.03
CA ALA A 190 18.12 -3.81 2.92
C ALA A 190 18.12 -3.38 4.41
N LEU A 191 17.45 -4.14 5.28
CA LEU A 191 17.42 -3.89 6.73
C LEU A 191 18.74 -4.29 7.39
N ALA A 192 19.06 -3.63 8.51
CA ALA A 192 20.22 -3.97 9.32
C ALA A 192 20.15 -5.44 9.79
N GLY A 193 21.30 -6.13 9.75
CA GLY A 193 21.38 -7.56 10.05
C GLY A 193 21.14 -8.49 8.85
N SER A 194 20.85 -7.94 7.67
CA SER A 194 20.86 -8.70 6.41
C SER A 194 22.25 -9.29 6.14
N GLN A 195 22.29 -10.52 5.63
CA GLN A 195 23.51 -11.25 5.33
C GLN A 195 23.43 -11.85 3.92
N GLU A 196 24.60 -12.03 3.30
CA GLU A 196 24.73 -12.69 2.00
C GLU A 196 24.30 -14.15 2.08
N ASP A 197 23.22 -14.48 1.38
CA ASP A 197 22.77 -15.86 1.26
C ASP A 197 23.52 -16.56 0.12
N HIS A 198 24.20 -17.67 0.44
CA HIS A 198 24.82 -18.55 -0.56
C HIS A 198 23.75 -19.43 -1.23
N ARG A 199 22.82 -18.83 -1.99
CA ARG A 199 21.71 -19.55 -2.63
C ARG A 199 22.19 -20.46 -3.76
N ALA A 200 21.81 -21.73 -3.70
CA ALA A 200 21.97 -22.65 -4.82
C ALA A 200 20.97 -22.33 -5.95
N LEU A 201 21.35 -22.60 -7.19
CA LEU A 201 20.52 -22.42 -8.42
C LEU A 201 19.17 -23.16 -8.41
N THR A 202 18.89 -23.99 -7.40
CA THR A 202 17.71 -24.87 -7.32
C THR A 202 17.01 -24.79 -5.97
N ASP A 203 16.99 -23.63 -5.30
CA ASP A 203 16.46 -23.54 -3.94
C ASP A 203 14.96 -23.88 -3.84
N MET A 204 14.74 -25.16 -3.57
CA MET A 204 13.55 -25.78 -3.01
C MET A 204 13.93 -26.37 -1.65
N SER A 205 14.21 -25.54 -0.64
CA SER A 205 13.97 -25.96 0.73
C SER A 205 13.86 -24.79 1.69
N GLY A 206 12.63 -24.54 2.17
CA GLY A 206 12.36 -23.80 3.41
C GLY A 206 12.83 -24.55 4.67
N GLY A 207 14.09 -24.98 4.68
CA GLY A 207 14.77 -25.35 5.93
C GLY A 207 15.04 -24.07 6.71
N ALA A 208 14.82 -24.10 8.02
CA ALA A 208 15.02 -22.99 8.95
C ALA A 208 16.49 -22.56 9.15
N GLY A 209 17.28 -22.51 8.07
CA GLY A 209 18.60 -21.89 8.04
C GLY A 209 18.45 -20.37 8.02
N GLN A 210 19.12 -19.70 8.94
CA GLN A 210 19.13 -18.25 9.08
C GLN A 210 20.03 -17.62 8.01
N ASP A 211 19.54 -17.46 6.78
CA ASP A 211 20.23 -16.66 5.76
C ASP A 211 19.17 -15.97 4.88
N LEU A 212 18.61 -14.85 5.33
CA LEU A 212 17.61 -14.11 4.55
C LEU A 212 17.90 -12.61 4.59
N ILE A 213 18.16 -12.05 3.42
CA ILE A 213 18.14 -10.61 3.16
C ILE A 213 16.74 -10.10 3.53
N GLN A 214 16.67 -9.12 4.42
CA GLN A 214 15.42 -8.47 4.81
C GLN A 214 15.34 -7.10 4.11
N TYR A 215 14.16 -6.74 3.64
CA TYR A 215 13.95 -5.51 2.87
C TYR A 215 13.09 -4.53 3.66
N ALA A 216 13.31 -3.24 3.46
CA ALA A 216 12.28 -2.25 3.71
C ALA A 216 11.20 -2.42 2.62
N VAL A 217 10.09 -3.08 2.98
CA VAL A 217 9.06 -3.45 2.00
C VAL A 217 8.15 -2.24 1.74
N ASN A 218 8.09 -1.83 0.48
CA ASN A 218 7.23 -0.74 0.04
C ASN A 218 5.81 -1.24 -0.27
N ALA A 219 4.82 -0.42 0.06
CA ALA A 219 3.51 -0.50 -0.56
C ALA A 219 3.58 -0.15 -2.07
N PRO A 220 2.53 -0.46 -2.85
CA PRO A 220 2.52 -0.21 -4.30
C PRO A 220 2.87 1.24 -4.67
N VAL A 221 3.84 1.38 -5.57
CA VAL A 221 4.19 2.63 -6.26
C VAL A 221 3.61 2.58 -7.67
N ASN A 222 2.78 3.55 -8.00
CA ASN A 222 2.07 3.64 -9.27
C ASN A 222 2.59 4.87 -10.02
N ILE A 223 3.09 4.65 -11.24
CA ILE A 223 3.69 5.70 -12.07
C ILE A 223 2.85 5.88 -13.34
N ASP A 224 2.49 7.12 -13.63
CA ASP A 224 1.99 7.57 -14.93
C ASP A 224 2.98 8.61 -15.46
N GLY A 225 3.73 8.28 -16.51
CA GLY A 225 4.73 9.21 -17.07
C GLY A 225 4.06 10.45 -17.65
N GLY A 226 3.04 10.23 -18.49
CA GLY A 226 2.24 11.31 -19.07
C GLY A 226 2.65 11.58 -20.51
N ASP A 227 2.78 12.86 -20.85
CA ASP A 227 3.22 13.33 -22.16
C ASP A 227 4.72 13.62 -22.14
N GLY A 228 5.52 12.88 -22.93
CA GLY A 228 6.91 13.23 -23.18
C GLY A 228 7.79 12.01 -23.38
N PHE A 229 9.01 12.04 -22.84
CA PHE A 229 9.89 10.87 -22.80
C PHE A 229 10.21 10.53 -21.35
N ASP A 230 9.41 9.63 -20.80
CA ASP A 230 9.43 9.34 -19.37
C ASP A 230 10.23 8.08 -19.07
N THR A 231 11.04 8.15 -18.01
CA THR A 231 11.98 7.10 -17.64
C THR A 231 11.74 6.60 -16.22
N VAL A 232 11.46 5.30 -16.10
CA VAL A 232 11.40 4.59 -14.81
C VAL A 232 12.71 3.84 -14.57
N VAL A 233 13.30 4.01 -13.39
CA VAL A 233 14.51 3.34 -12.94
C VAL A 233 14.22 2.58 -11.64
N VAL A 234 14.39 1.27 -11.65
CA VAL A 234 14.27 0.41 -10.47
C VAL A 234 15.65 -0.13 -10.11
N ILE A 235 16.05 0.00 -8.85
CA ILE A 235 17.39 -0.37 -8.39
C ILE A 235 17.30 -1.34 -7.20
N GLY A 236 18.05 -2.44 -7.28
CA GLY A 236 18.24 -3.41 -6.20
C GLY A 236 19.12 -2.92 -5.06
N THR A 237 19.29 -3.79 -4.09
CA THR A 237 20.12 -3.63 -2.90
C THR A 237 21.58 -3.92 -3.21
N GLU A 238 22.40 -3.96 -2.17
CA GLU A 238 23.78 -4.44 -2.22
C GLU A 238 23.92 -5.97 -2.08
N PHE A 239 22.81 -6.71 -2.01
CA PHE A 239 22.75 -8.16 -1.83
C PHE A 239 22.03 -8.86 -2.99
N ASN A 240 22.04 -10.19 -2.99
CA ASN A 240 21.40 -11.02 -4.03
C ASN A 240 19.88 -10.80 -4.13
N ASP A 241 19.44 -10.10 -5.18
CA ASP A 241 18.03 -9.77 -5.41
C ASP A 241 17.34 -10.67 -6.43
N ASP A 242 16.03 -10.86 -6.23
CA ASP A 242 15.14 -11.50 -7.20
C ASP A 242 14.15 -10.47 -7.75
N PHE A 243 14.16 -10.28 -9.07
CA PHE A 243 13.22 -9.41 -9.78
C PHE A 243 12.33 -10.20 -10.72
N VAL A 244 11.03 -9.93 -10.68
CA VAL A 244 10.09 -10.35 -11.71
C VAL A 244 9.67 -9.13 -12.52
N VAL A 245 9.93 -9.17 -13.83
CA VAL A 245 9.62 -8.09 -14.77
C VAL A 245 8.44 -8.51 -15.63
N THR A 246 7.36 -7.73 -15.57
CA THR A 246 6.16 -7.91 -16.38
C THR A 246 6.06 -6.77 -17.39
N PRO A 247 5.16 -6.83 -18.38
CA PRO A 247 4.98 -5.74 -19.33
C PRO A 247 4.73 -4.39 -18.65
N ASN A 248 4.04 -4.33 -17.50
CA ASN A 248 3.57 -3.08 -16.88
C ASN A 248 4.06 -2.87 -15.44
N GLY A 249 5.04 -3.64 -14.99
CA GLY A 249 5.52 -3.55 -13.60
C GLY A 249 6.73 -4.41 -13.28
N VAL A 250 7.42 -4.04 -12.20
CA VAL A 250 8.61 -4.71 -11.64
C VAL A 250 8.36 -5.01 -10.17
N PHE A 251 8.64 -6.26 -9.77
CA PHE A 251 8.37 -6.78 -8.44
C PHE A 251 9.59 -7.48 -7.86
N GLY A 252 9.79 -7.40 -6.55
CA GLY A 252 10.90 -8.04 -5.85
C GLY A 252 11.80 -7.05 -5.12
N ALA A 253 12.77 -7.56 -4.35
CA ALA A 253 13.65 -6.74 -3.49
C ALA A 253 12.89 -5.80 -2.52
N GLY A 254 11.67 -6.15 -2.11
CA GLY A 254 10.80 -5.28 -1.30
C GLY A 254 10.01 -4.25 -2.11
N LEU A 255 10.09 -4.25 -3.44
CA LEU A 255 9.45 -3.28 -4.32
C LEU A 255 8.21 -3.85 -5.03
N ASN A 256 7.23 -2.99 -5.25
CA ASN A 256 6.07 -3.21 -6.11
C ASN A 256 5.84 -1.94 -6.95
N VAL A 257 6.38 -1.92 -8.18
CA VAL A 257 6.37 -0.75 -9.06
C VAL A 257 5.52 -1.04 -10.28
N ASN A 258 4.45 -0.28 -10.48
CA ASN A 258 3.57 -0.35 -11.64
C ASN A 258 3.71 0.92 -12.45
N PHE A 259 3.71 0.81 -13.78
CA PHE A 259 3.88 1.97 -14.66
C PHE A 259 3.01 1.89 -15.92
N VAL A 260 2.58 3.07 -16.39
CA VAL A 260 1.87 3.29 -17.65
C VAL A 260 2.35 4.60 -18.28
N ASN A 261 2.13 4.76 -19.58
CA ASN A 261 2.50 5.97 -20.33
C ASN A 261 3.96 6.39 -20.08
N VAL A 262 4.88 5.44 -20.30
CA VAL A 262 6.33 5.67 -20.20
C VAL A 262 7.00 5.25 -21.50
N GLU A 263 8.22 5.73 -21.74
CA GLU A 263 9.00 5.43 -22.94
C GLU A 263 10.23 4.54 -22.63
N ALA A 264 10.70 4.56 -21.39
CA ALA A 264 11.86 3.78 -20.95
C ALA A 264 11.70 3.21 -19.53
N VAL A 265 12.09 1.94 -19.39
CA VAL A 265 12.20 1.26 -18.09
C VAL A 265 13.60 0.67 -17.97
N GLU A 266 14.34 1.07 -16.94
CA GLU A 266 15.66 0.54 -16.57
C GLU A 266 15.54 -0.20 -15.23
N ILE A 267 15.97 -1.45 -15.20
CA ILE A 267 16.15 -2.22 -13.96
C ILE A 267 17.65 -2.44 -13.77
N ASP A 268 18.17 -2.13 -12.58
CA ASP A 268 19.57 -2.31 -12.20
C ASP A 268 19.63 -3.17 -10.93
N GLY A 269 20.29 -4.33 -11.00
CA GLY A 269 20.45 -5.25 -9.87
C GLY A 269 21.26 -4.67 -8.72
N GLY A 270 22.16 -3.71 -9.00
CA GLY A 270 23.06 -3.18 -7.99
C GLY A 270 24.28 -4.07 -7.78
N ALA A 271 24.56 -4.44 -6.53
CA ALA A 271 25.63 -5.40 -6.21
C ALA A 271 25.00 -6.67 -5.68
N GLY A 272 25.64 -7.81 -5.92
CA GLY A 272 25.09 -9.12 -5.58
C GLY A 272 24.98 -10.02 -6.80
N ASN A 273 24.54 -11.25 -6.57
CA ASN A 273 24.22 -12.23 -7.59
C ASN A 273 22.72 -12.20 -7.86
N ASP A 274 22.30 -11.28 -8.71
CA ASP A 274 20.89 -10.97 -8.93
C ASP A 274 20.25 -11.91 -9.95
N ARG A 275 18.94 -12.15 -9.82
CA ARG A 275 18.17 -12.97 -10.76
C ARG A 275 16.97 -12.20 -11.29
N PHE A 276 16.91 -12.08 -12.61
CA PHE A 276 15.83 -11.39 -13.32
C PHE A 276 14.96 -12.40 -14.07
N PHE A 277 13.65 -12.42 -13.75
CA PHE A 277 12.65 -13.25 -14.39
C PHE A 277 11.73 -12.37 -15.25
N ILE A 278 12.02 -12.32 -16.54
CA ILE A 278 11.35 -11.43 -17.50
C ILE A 278 10.18 -12.20 -18.11
N LEU A 279 8.98 -11.96 -17.60
CA LEU A 279 7.74 -12.56 -18.06
C LEU A 279 7.24 -11.94 -19.37
N GLY A 280 7.55 -10.67 -19.61
CA GLY A 280 7.21 -9.97 -20.85
C GLY A 280 7.63 -8.50 -20.87
N THR A 281 7.49 -7.86 -22.02
CA THR A 281 7.75 -6.41 -22.25
C THR A 281 6.59 -5.79 -23.01
N ASN A 282 6.32 -4.50 -22.78
CA ASN A 282 5.26 -3.77 -23.47
C ASN A 282 5.76 -3.21 -24.80
N PRO A 283 4.98 -3.25 -25.90
CA PRO A 283 5.40 -2.74 -27.21
C PRO A 283 5.67 -1.23 -27.26
N ASN A 284 5.16 -0.46 -26.29
CA ASN A 284 5.22 1.01 -26.32
C ASN A 284 6.50 1.60 -25.71
N TRP A 285 7.33 0.82 -25.02
CA TRP A 285 8.57 1.32 -24.40
C TRP A 285 9.75 0.37 -24.49
N THR A 286 10.93 0.92 -24.22
CA THR A 286 12.17 0.15 -24.13
C THR A 286 12.38 -0.38 -22.72
N THR A 287 12.60 -1.69 -22.58
CA THR A 287 12.98 -2.33 -21.31
C THR A 287 14.47 -2.64 -21.32
N THR A 288 15.22 -2.13 -20.35
CA THR A 288 16.65 -2.41 -20.16
C THR A 288 16.87 -3.06 -18.79
N VAL A 289 17.52 -4.22 -18.76
CA VAL A 289 17.86 -4.91 -17.52
C VAL A 289 19.39 -5.00 -17.40
N THR A 290 19.92 -4.48 -16.31
CA THR A 290 21.34 -4.46 -16.01
C THR A 290 21.63 -5.26 -14.76
N GLY A 291 22.60 -6.18 -14.84
CA GLY A 291 22.93 -7.06 -13.73
C GLY A 291 23.81 -6.43 -12.65
N GLY A 292 24.60 -5.41 -12.96
CA GLY A 292 25.45 -4.78 -11.95
C GLY A 292 26.68 -5.62 -11.56
N LEU A 293 27.14 -5.48 -10.31
CA LEU A 293 28.33 -6.16 -9.79
C LEU A 293 27.99 -7.54 -9.22
N GLY A 294 28.46 -8.62 -9.86
CA GLY A 294 28.33 -9.99 -9.34
C GLY A 294 28.03 -11.00 -10.43
N SER A 295 27.57 -12.19 -10.06
CA SER A 295 27.18 -13.25 -10.99
C SER A 295 25.66 -13.30 -11.15
N ASN A 296 25.16 -12.70 -12.23
CA ASN A 296 23.73 -12.47 -12.44
C ASN A 296 23.08 -13.53 -13.35
N LEU A 297 21.80 -13.81 -13.12
CA LEU A 297 20.97 -14.72 -13.92
C LEU A 297 19.85 -13.93 -14.62
N PHE A 298 19.68 -14.15 -15.92
CA PHE A 298 18.55 -13.60 -16.68
C PHE A 298 17.71 -14.74 -17.26
N SER A 299 16.44 -14.81 -16.88
CA SER A 299 15.46 -15.82 -17.28
C SER A 299 14.33 -15.17 -18.08
N VAL A 300 14.38 -15.26 -19.40
CA VAL A 300 13.37 -14.67 -20.31
C VAL A 300 12.32 -15.71 -20.66
N GLY A 301 11.06 -15.47 -20.26
CA GLY A 301 9.96 -16.42 -20.41
C GLY A 301 10.13 -17.72 -19.61
N GLY A 302 11.09 -17.77 -18.69
CA GLY A 302 11.30 -18.92 -17.81
C GLY A 302 10.39 -18.91 -16.59
N GLN A 303 10.45 -19.98 -15.80
CA GLN A 303 9.70 -20.10 -14.57
C GLN A 303 10.23 -19.12 -13.51
N THR A 304 9.33 -18.46 -12.80
CA THR A 304 9.61 -17.62 -11.63
C THR A 304 10.04 -18.45 -10.41
N PRO A 305 10.64 -17.82 -9.38
CA PRO A 305 10.96 -18.51 -8.14
C PRO A 305 9.71 -19.19 -7.53
N ALA A 306 9.83 -20.47 -7.16
CA ALA A 306 8.72 -21.22 -6.56
C ALA A 306 8.24 -20.62 -5.22
N ASN A 307 9.16 -19.96 -4.49
CA ASN A 307 8.88 -19.29 -3.22
C ASN A 307 8.45 -17.82 -3.40
N GLY A 308 8.26 -17.35 -4.64
CA GLY A 308 7.93 -15.97 -4.95
C GLY A 308 9.09 -15.00 -4.76
N VAL A 309 8.76 -13.71 -4.74
CA VAL A 309 9.66 -12.60 -4.45
C VAL A 309 9.10 -11.78 -3.29
N ILE A 310 9.97 -11.06 -2.57
CA ILE A 310 9.52 -10.14 -1.52
C ILE A 310 8.95 -8.87 -2.18
N SER A 311 7.65 -8.68 -2.09
CA SER A 311 6.88 -7.60 -2.70
C SER A 311 5.48 -7.59 -2.09
N ASN A 312 4.96 -6.41 -1.74
CA ASN A 312 3.65 -6.29 -1.09
C ASN A 312 2.62 -5.66 -2.03
N THR A 313 1.52 -6.38 -2.29
CA THR A 313 0.42 -5.92 -3.16
C THR A 313 -0.69 -5.20 -2.39
N LEU A 314 -0.69 -5.27 -1.06
CA LEU A 314 -1.80 -4.92 -0.17
C LEU A 314 -3.07 -5.77 -0.33
N LEU A 315 -3.08 -6.78 -1.20
CA LEU A 315 -4.26 -7.62 -1.46
C LEU A 315 -4.30 -8.89 -0.62
N GLY A 316 -3.37 -9.07 0.32
CA GLY A 316 -3.14 -10.30 1.08
C GLY A 316 -1.94 -11.09 0.56
N HIS A 317 -1.77 -12.32 1.04
CA HIS A 317 -0.70 -13.21 0.58
C HIS A 317 -1.10 -13.99 -0.68
N SER A 318 -0.11 -14.60 -1.34
CA SER A 318 -0.36 -15.32 -2.60
C SER A 318 -0.72 -16.79 -2.39
N GLY A 319 -1.72 -17.27 -3.11
CA GLY A 319 -2.02 -18.69 -3.32
C GLY A 319 -1.85 -19.08 -4.79
N ILE A 320 -1.36 -20.29 -5.08
CA ILE A 320 -1.17 -20.73 -6.48
C ILE A 320 -1.92 -22.02 -6.76
N ILE A 321 -2.52 -22.07 -7.96
CA ILE A 321 -3.09 -23.27 -8.55
C ILE A 321 -2.30 -23.60 -9.81
N THR A 322 -1.77 -24.81 -9.86
CA THR A 322 -1.11 -25.40 -11.03
C THR A 322 -2.00 -26.42 -11.70
N GLN A 323 -1.80 -26.68 -12.99
CA GLN A 323 -2.56 -27.68 -13.73
C GLN A 323 -1.62 -28.76 -14.26
N ALA A 324 -1.95 -30.03 -14.02
CA ALA A 324 -1.21 -31.18 -14.53
C ALA A 324 -2.09 -32.00 -15.49
N VAL A 325 -1.61 -32.24 -16.70
CA VAL A 325 -2.38 -32.96 -17.72
C VAL A 325 -1.95 -34.42 -17.81
N LEU A 326 -2.87 -35.33 -17.48
CA LEU A 326 -2.71 -36.77 -17.67
C LEU A 326 -3.53 -37.22 -18.88
N SER A 327 -2.83 -37.72 -19.90
CA SER A 327 -3.45 -38.23 -21.12
C SER A 327 -2.59 -39.32 -21.78
N THR A 328 -3.26 -40.27 -22.44
CA THR A 328 -2.63 -41.24 -23.34
C THR A 328 -2.42 -40.70 -24.75
N ILE A 329 -2.96 -39.52 -25.05
CA ILE A 329 -2.80 -38.84 -26.34
C ILE A 329 -1.44 -38.13 -26.33
N PRO A 330 -0.52 -38.45 -27.27
CA PRO A 330 0.84 -37.88 -27.28
C PRO A 330 0.88 -36.34 -27.26
N GLY A 331 -0.08 -35.68 -27.90
CA GLY A 331 -0.15 -34.21 -27.93
C GLY A 331 -0.63 -33.56 -26.63
N TYR A 332 -1.36 -34.27 -25.77
CA TYR A 332 -1.85 -33.76 -24.48
C TYR A 332 -1.04 -34.26 -23.29
N SER A 333 -0.23 -35.30 -23.46
CA SER A 333 0.50 -35.92 -22.35
C SER A 333 1.59 -35.00 -21.81
N GLY A 334 1.44 -34.55 -20.55
CA GLY A 334 2.46 -33.74 -19.87
C GLY A 334 2.64 -32.33 -20.41
N ILE A 335 1.65 -31.77 -21.13
CA ILE A 335 1.72 -30.38 -21.60
C ILE A 335 1.73 -29.41 -20.43
N ASN A 336 2.48 -28.31 -20.59
CA ASN A 336 2.45 -27.19 -19.65
C ASN A 336 1.16 -26.40 -19.83
N VAL A 337 0.64 -25.88 -18.73
CA VAL A 337 -0.60 -25.11 -18.67
C VAL A 337 -0.36 -23.94 -17.73
N VAL A 338 -0.94 -22.78 -18.07
CA VAL A 338 -0.86 -21.60 -17.19
C VAL A 338 -1.50 -21.90 -15.84
N GLY A 339 -0.88 -21.42 -14.76
CA GLY A 339 -1.46 -21.46 -13.42
C GLY A 339 -2.35 -20.26 -13.13
N ILE A 340 -2.99 -20.27 -11.97
CA ILE A 340 -3.71 -19.13 -11.38
C ILE A 340 -2.96 -18.65 -10.15
N SER A 341 -2.79 -17.34 -10.00
CA SER A 341 -2.36 -16.71 -8.76
C SER A 341 -3.58 -16.05 -8.13
N ALA A 342 -3.83 -16.35 -6.86
CA ALA A 342 -4.93 -15.82 -6.09
C ALA A 342 -4.41 -14.95 -4.95
N ASN A 343 -5.15 -13.89 -4.63
CA ASN A 343 -4.94 -13.12 -3.42
C ASN A 343 -5.75 -13.74 -2.29
N VAL A 344 -5.08 -14.07 -1.19
CA VAL A 344 -5.66 -14.71 -0.01
C VAL A 344 -5.52 -13.75 1.16
N ALA A 345 -6.65 -13.36 1.74
CA ALA A 345 -6.68 -12.48 2.89
C ALA A 345 -6.79 -13.30 4.18
N ASP A 346 -5.80 -13.10 5.05
CA ASP A 346 -5.67 -13.74 6.36
C ASP A 346 -6.71 -13.16 7.35
N ASN A 347 -7.39 -14.05 8.07
CA ASN A 347 -8.38 -13.70 9.09
C ASN A 347 -7.80 -13.74 10.53
N ASP A 348 -6.57 -14.25 10.70
CA ASP A 348 -5.79 -14.20 11.93
C ASP A 348 -5.09 -12.86 12.15
N SER A 349 -5.03 -12.03 11.10
CA SER A 349 -4.55 -10.64 11.11
C SER A 349 -5.67 -9.66 10.76
N PRO A 350 -5.70 -8.44 11.33
CA PRO A 350 -6.62 -7.41 10.86
C PRO A 350 -6.32 -7.07 9.40
N GLY A 351 -7.34 -7.11 8.54
CA GLY A 351 -7.19 -6.79 7.13
C GLY A 351 -8.45 -6.16 6.55
N VAL A 352 -8.28 -5.49 5.41
CA VAL A 352 -9.36 -4.93 4.60
C VAL A 352 -9.21 -5.45 3.18
N VAL A 353 -10.27 -6.05 2.65
CA VAL A 353 -10.35 -6.49 1.26
C VAL A 353 -11.18 -5.50 0.47
N VAL A 354 -10.61 -5.06 -0.65
CA VAL A 354 -11.27 -4.20 -1.64
C VAL A 354 -11.45 -4.98 -2.93
N THR A 355 -12.68 -5.10 -3.42
CA THR A 355 -12.98 -5.84 -4.65
C THR A 355 -13.65 -4.94 -5.68
N GLN A 356 -13.01 -4.79 -6.84
CA GLN A 356 -13.52 -4.05 -7.99
C GLN A 356 -14.50 -4.90 -8.82
N THR A 357 -15.41 -4.26 -9.52
CA THR A 357 -16.27 -4.86 -10.55
C THR A 357 -15.43 -5.41 -11.70
N ASP A 358 -15.71 -6.66 -12.11
CA ASP A 358 -15.11 -7.31 -13.30
C ASP A 358 -13.56 -7.25 -13.39
N GLY A 359 -12.89 -7.12 -12.25
CA GLY A 359 -11.43 -7.08 -12.12
C GLY A 359 -10.78 -5.72 -12.39
N SER A 360 -11.52 -4.73 -12.90
CA SER A 360 -11.00 -3.38 -13.14
C SER A 360 -12.12 -2.36 -13.23
N SER A 361 -11.91 -1.17 -12.66
CA SER A 361 -12.91 -0.10 -12.67
C SER A 361 -12.73 0.90 -13.81
N GLN A 362 -13.84 1.27 -14.46
CA GLN A 362 -13.86 2.34 -15.45
C GLN A 362 -15.19 3.11 -15.48
N VAL A 363 -15.12 4.42 -15.71
CA VAL A 363 -16.30 5.30 -15.79
C VAL A 363 -16.20 6.29 -16.95
N VAL A 364 -17.36 6.63 -17.50
CA VAL A 364 -17.54 7.57 -18.61
C VAL A 364 -18.35 8.77 -18.14
N GLN A 365 -17.93 9.97 -18.49
CA GLN A 365 -18.62 11.19 -18.09
C GLN A 365 -20.04 11.25 -18.67
N GLY A 366 -21.01 11.24 -17.76
CA GLY A 366 -22.44 11.41 -18.06
C GLY A 366 -22.86 12.87 -18.14
N ASN A 367 -24.14 13.13 -17.86
CA ASN A 367 -24.74 14.46 -17.84
C ASN A 367 -24.73 15.15 -16.45
N GLY A 368 -24.09 14.52 -15.45
CA GLY A 368 -24.03 14.99 -14.06
C GLY A 368 -25.31 14.82 -13.23
N THR A 369 -26.35 14.17 -13.75
CA THR A 369 -27.67 14.02 -13.09
C THR A 369 -28.30 12.63 -13.21
N SER A 370 -27.73 11.74 -14.03
CA SER A 370 -28.22 10.38 -14.22
C SER A 370 -27.01 9.46 -14.36
N PHE A 371 -27.02 8.37 -13.59
CA PHE A 371 -25.90 7.46 -13.43
C PHE A 371 -26.41 6.01 -13.55
N SER A 372 -25.70 5.18 -14.31
CA SER A 372 -26.05 3.76 -14.49
C SER A 372 -24.80 2.91 -14.69
N THR A 373 -24.82 1.70 -14.14
CA THR A 373 -23.77 0.70 -14.39
C THR A 373 -23.85 0.14 -15.80
N SER A 374 -25.04 0.08 -16.39
CA SER A 374 -25.25 -0.49 -17.74
C SER A 374 -24.68 0.39 -18.86
N ASP A 375 -24.61 1.70 -18.66
CA ASP A 375 -23.99 2.63 -19.61
C ASP A 375 -22.62 3.12 -19.13
N GLN A 376 -22.08 2.57 -18.04
CA GLN A 376 -20.79 2.96 -17.44
C GLN A 376 -20.66 4.44 -17.11
N THR A 377 -21.76 5.15 -16.88
CA THR A 377 -21.70 6.47 -16.23
C THR A 377 -21.52 6.34 -14.71
N MET A 378 -21.65 5.13 -14.18
CA MET A 378 -21.40 4.74 -12.81
C MET A 378 -20.66 3.41 -12.76
N ASP A 379 -19.81 3.24 -11.76
CA ASP A 379 -19.18 1.98 -11.42
C ASP A 379 -19.10 1.82 -9.90
N SER A 380 -18.67 0.66 -9.41
CA SER A 380 -18.58 0.39 -7.98
C SER A 380 -17.44 -0.53 -7.58
N TYR A 381 -17.04 -0.44 -6.32
CA TYR A 381 -16.23 -1.46 -5.65
C TYR A 381 -16.80 -1.75 -4.27
N SER A 382 -16.39 -2.84 -3.67
CA SER A 382 -16.82 -3.24 -2.32
C SER A 382 -15.66 -3.26 -1.34
N VAL A 383 -15.96 -2.95 -0.08
CA VAL A 383 -15.01 -2.97 1.04
C VAL A 383 -15.53 -3.89 2.13
N VAL A 384 -14.69 -4.78 2.66
CA VAL A 384 -15.04 -5.72 3.75
C VAL A 384 -13.83 -5.97 4.65
N LEU A 385 -14.07 -6.32 5.93
CA LEU A 385 -12.99 -6.70 6.85
C LEU A 385 -12.71 -8.21 6.74
N THR A 386 -11.46 -8.61 6.97
CA THR A 386 -11.07 -10.04 6.98
C THR A 386 -11.55 -10.78 8.22
N ARG A 387 -11.72 -10.06 9.34
CA ARG A 387 -12.16 -10.63 10.62
C ARG A 387 -13.06 -9.71 11.42
N LYS A 388 -13.72 -10.28 12.42
CA LYS A 388 -14.56 -9.55 13.38
C LYS A 388 -13.73 -8.53 14.18
N PRO A 389 -14.12 -7.25 14.22
CA PRO A 389 -13.43 -6.28 15.05
C PRO A 389 -13.98 -6.27 16.48
N ASP A 390 -13.11 -6.11 17.47
CA ASP A 390 -13.47 -6.01 18.90
C ASP A 390 -14.07 -4.65 19.26
N VAL A 391 -13.61 -3.61 18.57
CA VAL A 391 -14.11 -2.24 18.64
C VAL A 391 -14.60 -1.81 17.26
N PRO A 392 -15.58 -0.88 17.15
CA PRO A 392 -15.99 -0.37 15.85
C PRO A 392 -14.80 0.15 15.04
N VAL A 393 -14.76 -0.22 13.76
CA VAL A 393 -13.74 0.18 12.79
C VAL A 393 -14.39 1.03 11.73
N THR A 394 -13.72 2.11 11.33
CA THR A 394 -14.18 2.98 10.24
C THR A 394 -13.18 2.97 9.10
N VAL A 395 -13.65 2.66 7.90
CA VAL A 395 -12.88 2.83 6.67
C VAL A 395 -13.34 4.11 5.99
N LYS A 396 -12.44 5.10 5.89
CA LYS A 396 -12.64 6.33 5.13
C LYS A 396 -12.35 6.06 3.67
N VAL A 397 -13.28 6.48 2.82
CA VAL A 397 -13.18 6.41 1.37
C VAL A 397 -13.13 7.83 0.82
N THR A 398 -11.99 8.20 0.25
CA THR A 398 -11.76 9.54 -0.27
C THR A 398 -11.70 9.50 -1.79
N PRO A 399 -12.66 10.12 -2.51
CA PRO A 399 -12.60 10.25 -3.95
C PRO A 399 -11.46 11.19 -4.38
N PRO A 400 -10.71 10.87 -5.44
CA PRO A 400 -9.72 11.78 -6.01
C PRO A 400 -10.41 12.91 -6.80
N PRO A 401 -9.71 14.03 -7.07
CA PRO A 401 -10.20 15.06 -7.99
C PRO A 401 -10.65 14.45 -9.34
N GLY A 402 -11.82 14.88 -9.84
CA GLY A 402 -12.40 14.38 -11.10
C GLY A 402 -13.35 13.19 -10.94
N LEU A 403 -13.39 12.55 -9.77
CA LEU A 403 -14.39 11.55 -9.39
C LEU A 403 -15.21 12.03 -8.20
N ALA A 404 -16.46 11.57 -8.12
CA ALA A 404 -17.30 11.79 -6.96
C ALA A 404 -18.11 10.54 -6.64
N ILE A 405 -18.39 10.34 -5.36
CA ILE A 405 -19.24 9.27 -4.89
C ILE A 405 -20.69 9.61 -5.25
N VAL A 406 -21.44 8.62 -5.74
CA VAL A 406 -22.86 8.77 -6.08
C VAL A 406 -23.69 8.47 -4.83
N GLY A 407 -24.45 9.45 -4.32
CA GLY A 407 -25.33 9.24 -3.17
C GLY A 407 -26.11 10.47 -2.68
N ASP A 408 -27.18 10.20 -1.93
CA ASP A 408 -27.79 11.06 -0.91
C ASP A 408 -28.38 10.11 0.17
N ALA A 409 -27.76 10.08 1.36
CA ALA A 409 -28.09 9.27 2.56
C ALA A 409 -27.95 7.72 2.43
N ILE A 410 -26.97 7.17 3.17
CA ILE A 410 -26.77 5.76 3.58
C ILE A 410 -27.62 4.73 2.81
N VAL A 411 -26.98 4.06 1.85
CA VAL A 411 -27.51 2.89 1.15
C VAL A 411 -27.97 1.85 2.18
N ASP A 412 -29.20 1.35 2.04
CA ASP A 412 -29.58 0.10 2.68
C ASP A 412 -28.80 -1.03 1.99
N LEU A 413 -27.65 -1.36 2.58
CA LEU A 413 -26.67 -2.35 2.15
C LEU A 413 -27.25 -3.77 1.98
N THR A 414 -28.50 -4.02 2.42
CA THR A 414 -29.15 -5.31 2.27
C THR A 414 -30.01 -5.46 1.00
N THR A 415 -30.35 -4.35 0.33
CA THR A 415 -31.25 -4.37 -0.83
C THR A 415 -30.56 -4.05 -2.16
N GLY A 416 -29.35 -3.48 -2.12
CA GLY A 416 -28.58 -3.10 -3.32
C GLY A 416 -29.30 -2.09 -4.23
N GLN A 417 -30.34 -1.41 -3.71
CA GLN A 417 -31.19 -0.53 -4.51
C GLN A 417 -30.70 0.92 -4.43
N TYR A 418 -30.19 1.45 -5.56
CA TYR A 418 -29.79 2.85 -5.71
C TYR A 418 -30.99 3.72 -6.02
N SER A 419 -31.17 4.81 -5.27
CA SER A 419 -32.13 5.88 -5.56
C SER A 419 -31.46 7.25 -5.78
N GLY A 420 -30.13 7.34 -5.65
CA GLY A 420 -29.38 8.60 -5.71
C GLY A 420 -29.17 9.08 -7.15
N THR A 421 -29.45 10.35 -7.40
CA THR A 421 -29.10 11.08 -8.65
C THR A 421 -28.06 12.17 -8.38
N THR A 422 -27.54 12.24 -7.16
CA THR A 422 -26.68 13.31 -6.67
C THR A 422 -25.24 12.80 -6.49
N LEU A 423 -24.28 13.62 -6.87
CA LEU A 423 -22.86 13.42 -6.54
C LEU A 423 -22.56 14.08 -5.20
N LEU A 424 -21.89 13.35 -4.31
CA LEU A 424 -21.38 13.87 -3.04
C LEU A 424 -20.17 14.76 -3.34
N ARG A 425 -20.43 16.05 -3.43
CA ARG A 425 -19.44 17.09 -3.72
C ARG A 425 -19.91 18.43 -3.18
N THR A 426 -18.97 19.28 -2.79
CA THR A 426 -19.22 20.69 -2.49
C THR A 426 -18.88 21.53 -3.71
N ILE A 427 -19.80 22.37 -4.19
CA ILE A 427 -19.51 23.30 -5.28
C ILE A 427 -19.15 24.64 -4.66
N ASN A 428 -17.97 25.16 -5.00
CA ASN A 428 -17.47 26.39 -4.41
C ASN A 428 -18.22 27.60 -4.96
N SER A 429 -18.50 28.54 -4.06
CA SER A 429 -18.87 29.91 -4.42
C SER A 429 -17.61 30.73 -4.68
N GLU A 430 -17.64 31.59 -5.68
CA GLU A 430 -16.45 32.34 -6.06
C GLU A 430 -16.01 33.34 -4.98
N THR A 431 -14.71 33.41 -4.73
CA THR A 431 -14.10 34.47 -3.91
C THR A 431 -12.96 35.12 -4.68
N GLN A 432 -13.04 36.45 -4.81
CA GLN A 432 -12.01 37.29 -5.44
C GLN A 432 -11.43 38.25 -4.41
N VAL A 433 -10.12 38.46 -4.47
CA VAL A 433 -9.40 39.36 -3.55
C VAL A 433 -8.91 40.57 -4.33
N ALA A 434 -9.30 41.76 -3.88
CA ALA A 434 -8.87 43.04 -4.42
C ALA A 434 -7.88 43.70 -3.45
N THR A 435 -6.63 43.88 -3.88
CA THR A 435 -5.56 44.50 -3.07
C THR A 435 -5.19 45.86 -3.63
N LEU A 436 -5.26 46.88 -2.78
CA LEU A 436 -4.81 48.24 -3.10
C LEU A 436 -3.34 48.42 -2.69
N ASN A 437 -2.47 48.68 -3.66
CA ASN A 437 -1.05 48.89 -3.42
C ASN A 437 -0.67 50.37 -3.59
N GLY A 438 -0.06 50.96 -2.57
CA GLY A 438 0.44 52.33 -2.62
C GLY A 438 -0.62 53.44 -2.65
N LEU A 439 -1.91 53.10 -2.56
CA LEU A 439 -3.01 54.07 -2.53
C LEU A 439 -3.14 54.71 -1.14
N ARG A 440 -2.79 56.00 -1.00
CA ARG A 440 -2.86 56.76 0.26
C ARG A 440 -3.87 57.92 0.22
N GLY A 441 -4.58 58.06 -0.90
CA GLY A 441 -5.54 59.11 -1.22
C GLY A 441 -6.11 58.92 -2.63
N GLY A 442 -7.30 59.45 -2.89
CA GLY A 442 -8.03 59.34 -4.16
C GLY A 442 -9.15 58.28 -4.13
N HIS A 443 -9.63 57.89 -5.32
CA HIS A 443 -10.73 56.93 -5.47
C HIS A 443 -10.40 55.76 -6.39
N PHE A 444 -11.12 54.65 -6.22
CA PHE A 444 -11.04 53.45 -7.06
C PHE A 444 -12.44 52.94 -7.45
N THR A 445 -12.49 52.03 -8.42
CA THR A 445 -13.70 51.32 -8.86
C THR A 445 -13.39 49.84 -9.04
N LEU A 446 -14.41 48.98 -8.90
CA LEU A 446 -14.35 47.55 -9.24
C LEU A 446 -15.43 47.26 -10.31
N GLY A 447 -15.26 46.24 -11.14
CA GLY A 447 -16.31 45.89 -12.12
C GLY A 447 -15.97 44.74 -13.07
N ASP A 448 -16.98 44.14 -13.70
CA ASP A 448 -16.85 43.02 -14.66
C ASP A 448 -17.03 43.49 -16.13
N GLY A 449 -16.80 44.78 -16.37
CA GLY A 449 -17.16 45.49 -17.61
C GLY A 449 -18.15 46.63 -17.35
N THR A 450 -18.95 46.52 -16.29
CA THR A 450 -19.66 47.67 -15.67
C THR A 450 -18.98 47.99 -14.35
N THR A 451 -18.68 49.27 -14.07
CA THR A 451 -17.98 49.65 -12.84
C THR A 451 -18.92 50.06 -11.72
N THR A 452 -18.51 49.83 -10.47
CA THR A 452 -19.13 50.39 -9.28
C THR A 452 -19.16 51.93 -9.32
N VAL A 453 -19.94 52.53 -8.41
CA VAL A 453 -19.69 53.91 -8.01
C VAL A 453 -18.26 54.07 -7.47
N THR A 454 -17.70 55.27 -7.57
CA THR A 454 -16.34 55.55 -7.06
C THR A 454 -16.26 55.33 -5.55
N LEU A 455 -15.32 54.50 -5.13
CA LEU A 455 -15.01 54.17 -3.75
C LEU A 455 -13.80 54.98 -3.29
N ALA A 456 -13.84 55.56 -2.08
CA ALA A 456 -12.69 56.26 -1.52
C ALA A 456 -11.56 55.28 -1.17
N PHE A 457 -10.29 55.73 -1.19
CA PHE A 457 -9.13 54.88 -0.86
C PHE A 457 -9.22 54.14 0.48
N ASN A 458 -10.03 54.65 1.41
CA ASN A 458 -10.28 54.09 2.74
C ASN A 458 -11.72 53.56 2.91
N ALA A 459 -12.39 53.18 1.82
CA ALA A 459 -13.73 52.61 1.85
C ALA A 459 -13.80 51.42 2.82
N THR A 460 -14.89 51.33 3.58
CA THR A 460 -15.10 50.17 4.47
C THR A 460 -15.56 48.96 3.65
N ALA A 461 -15.42 47.75 4.21
CA ALA A 461 -16.00 46.54 3.62
C ALA A 461 -17.49 46.72 3.25
N SER A 462 -18.27 47.41 4.11
CA SER A 462 -19.68 47.71 3.85
C SER A 462 -19.89 48.64 2.66
N ASP A 463 -19.00 49.60 2.43
CA ASP A 463 -19.08 50.51 1.27
C ASP A 463 -18.79 49.73 -0.02
N VAL A 464 -17.78 48.86 -0.01
CA VAL A 464 -17.43 48.00 -1.14
C VAL A 464 -18.57 47.04 -1.46
N GLN A 465 -19.14 46.36 -0.47
CA GLN A 465 -20.29 45.47 -0.65
C GLN A 465 -21.52 46.22 -1.19
N GLY A 466 -21.83 47.40 -0.62
CA GLY A 466 -22.94 48.24 -1.07
C GLY A 466 -22.78 48.71 -2.52
N ALA A 467 -21.54 49.00 -2.95
CA ALA A 467 -21.25 49.42 -4.31
C ALA A 467 -21.29 48.26 -5.32
N LEU A 468 -20.91 47.04 -4.94
CA LEU A 468 -20.96 45.85 -5.78
C LEU A 468 -22.37 45.27 -5.91
N GLY A 469 -23.21 45.38 -4.88
CA GLY A 469 -24.56 44.83 -4.85
C GLY A 469 -25.40 45.12 -6.11
N PRO A 470 -25.51 46.38 -6.59
CA PRO A 470 -26.23 46.72 -7.81
C PRO A 470 -25.75 46.01 -9.08
N LEU A 471 -24.44 45.71 -9.19
CA LEU A 471 -23.88 45.03 -10.36
C LEU A 471 -24.31 43.56 -10.42
N PHE A 472 -24.43 42.93 -9.25
CA PHE A 472 -24.70 41.50 -9.14
C PHE A 472 -26.15 41.18 -8.75
N GLY A 473 -27.07 42.13 -8.91
CA GLY A 473 -28.50 41.91 -8.72
C GLY A 473 -28.97 41.94 -7.26
N GLY A 474 -28.16 42.48 -6.34
CA GLY A 474 -28.53 42.73 -4.95
C GLY A 474 -27.35 42.61 -3.98
N ILE A 475 -27.40 43.36 -2.87
CA ILE A 475 -26.36 43.33 -1.80
C ILE A 475 -26.25 41.96 -1.10
N ALA A 476 -27.28 41.13 -1.18
CA ALA A 476 -27.26 39.78 -0.62
C ALA A 476 -26.42 38.81 -1.46
N ASN A 477 -26.09 39.16 -2.71
CA ASN A 477 -25.33 38.29 -3.60
C ASN A 477 -23.81 38.48 -3.47
N VAL A 478 -23.36 39.43 -2.67
CA VAL A 478 -21.95 39.75 -2.47
C VAL A 478 -21.72 39.96 -0.99
N HIS A 479 -20.66 39.36 -0.45
CA HIS A 479 -20.12 39.62 0.87
C HIS A 479 -18.74 40.24 0.69
N ALA A 480 -18.42 41.29 1.44
CA ALA A 480 -17.07 41.84 1.44
C ALA A 480 -16.52 41.86 2.87
N GLU A 481 -15.28 41.43 3.01
CA GLU A 481 -14.47 41.56 4.21
C GLU A 481 -13.22 42.38 3.91
N GLN A 482 -12.66 43.03 4.92
CA GLN A 482 -11.52 43.92 4.76
C GLN A 482 -10.44 43.60 5.79
N ASP A 483 -9.21 43.45 5.32
CA ASP A 483 -8.00 43.46 6.13
C ASP A 483 -7.01 44.48 5.55
N GLY A 484 -6.79 45.57 6.30
CA GLY A 484 -5.99 46.71 5.84
C GLY A 484 -6.49 47.28 4.50
N SER A 485 -5.66 47.14 3.46
CA SER A 485 -5.90 47.61 2.09
C SER A 485 -6.39 46.52 1.14
N THR A 486 -6.76 45.35 1.68
CA THR A 486 -7.21 44.18 0.93
C THR A 486 -8.68 43.91 1.23
N TYR A 487 -9.46 43.68 0.18
CA TYR A 487 -10.87 43.30 0.27
C TYR A 487 -11.07 41.89 -0.28
N THR A 488 -11.63 41.02 0.54
CA THR A 488 -12.07 39.68 0.14
C THR A 488 -13.54 39.75 -0.23
N ILE A 489 -13.87 39.40 -1.47
CA ILE A 489 -15.21 39.53 -2.04
C ILE A 489 -15.73 38.13 -2.37
N THR A 490 -16.72 37.66 -1.62
CA THR A 490 -17.34 36.34 -1.84
C THR A 490 -18.71 36.52 -2.48
N PHE A 491 -18.93 35.84 -3.61
CA PHE A 491 -20.22 35.82 -4.30
C PHE A 491 -21.12 34.75 -3.71
N GLN A 492 -22.29 35.13 -3.21
CA GLN A 492 -23.16 34.26 -2.43
C GLN A 492 -24.62 34.36 -2.89
N ALA A 493 -25.53 33.64 -2.22
CA ALA A 493 -26.96 33.61 -2.54
C ALA A 493 -27.25 33.38 -4.03
N GLY A 494 -27.85 34.35 -4.74
CA GLY A 494 -28.18 34.22 -6.17
C GLY A 494 -26.96 34.18 -7.10
N LYS A 495 -25.74 34.36 -6.56
CA LYS A 495 -24.46 34.22 -7.26
C LYS A 495 -23.55 33.15 -6.64
N ALA A 496 -24.10 32.32 -5.75
CA ALA A 496 -23.38 31.16 -5.22
C ALA A 496 -23.13 30.12 -6.32
N HIS A 497 -22.05 29.34 -6.17
CA HIS A 497 -21.74 28.13 -6.96
C HIS A 497 -21.61 28.35 -8.48
N ILE A 498 -21.30 29.57 -8.93
CA ILE A 498 -21.10 29.89 -10.34
C ILE A 498 -19.79 30.64 -10.53
N ASN A 499 -19.17 30.45 -11.69
CA ASN A 499 -18.03 31.26 -12.12
C ASN A 499 -18.49 32.69 -12.45
N ILE A 500 -17.86 33.66 -11.81
CA ILE A 500 -18.00 35.09 -12.03
C ILE A 500 -16.70 35.60 -12.67
N PRO A 501 -16.74 36.30 -13.82
CA PRO A 501 -15.54 36.88 -14.39
C PRO A 501 -14.75 37.72 -13.37
N GLN A 502 -13.43 37.61 -13.40
CA GLN A 502 -12.57 38.36 -12.47
C GLN A 502 -12.84 39.87 -12.58
N LEU A 503 -13.12 40.50 -11.44
CA LEU A 503 -13.34 41.93 -11.36
C LEU A 503 -12.08 42.68 -11.81
N VAL A 504 -12.27 43.75 -12.55
CA VAL A 504 -11.24 44.68 -12.97
C VAL A 504 -11.26 45.88 -12.03
N GLY A 505 -10.12 46.14 -11.41
CA GLY A 505 -9.89 47.34 -10.61
C GLY A 505 -9.49 48.54 -11.47
N GLY A 506 -10.11 49.69 -11.22
CA GLY A 506 -9.76 50.97 -11.85
C GLY A 506 -9.39 52.03 -10.81
N LEU A 507 -8.39 52.86 -11.11
CA LEU A 507 -8.02 54.01 -10.30
C LEU A 507 -8.54 55.30 -10.94
N SER A 508 -9.08 56.19 -10.12
CA SER A 508 -9.49 57.53 -10.56
C SER A 508 -8.29 58.44 -10.77
N GLY A 509 -8.45 59.52 -11.55
CA GLY A 509 -7.35 60.46 -11.86
C GLY A 509 -6.79 61.22 -10.66
N ASP A 510 -7.43 61.12 -9.50
CA ASP A 510 -7.01 61.68 -8.21
C ASP A 510 -6.25 60.68 -7.32
N ALA A 511 -5.98 59.46 -7.82
CA ALA A 511 -5.22 58.44 -7.11
C ALA A 511 -3.75 58.84 -6.88
N THR A 512 -3.16 58.31 -5.81
CA THR A 512 -1.75 58.52 -5.50
C THR A 512 -0.85 58.03 -6.65
N ALA A 513 0.14 58.82 -7.06
CA ALA A 513 1.02 58.47 -8.17
C ALA A 513 1.75 57.14 -7.93
N GLY A 514 1.64 56.21 -8.89
CA GLY A 514 2.23 54.86 -8.80
C GLY A 514 1.40 53.84 -8.01
N ALA A 515 0.20 54.20 -7.54
CA ALA A 515 -0.72 53.23 -6.94
C ALA A 515 -1.21 52.21 -7.98
N THR A 516 -1.48 50.99 -7.54
CA THR A 516 -2.09 49.93 -8.35
C THR A 516 -3.22 49.26 -7.58
N ILE A 517 -4.13 48.63 -8.32
CA ILE A 517 -5.15 47.73 -7.77
C ILE A 517 -5.02 46.40 -8.51
N ASN A 518 -4.80 45.34 -7.75
CA ASN A 518 -4.73 43.99 -8.28
C ASN A 518 -5.95 43.22 -7.77
N VAL A 519 -6.62 42.53 -8.68
CA VAL A 519 -7.72 41.63 -8.34
C VAL A 519 -7.33 40.24 -8.80
N THR A 520 -7.55 39.25 -7.93
CA THR A 520 -7.26 37.84 -8.22
C THR A 520 -8.42 36.99 -7.74
N THR A 521 -8.91 36.09 -8.60
CA THR A 521 -9.80 35.01 -8.14
C THR A 521 -9.00 34.04 -7.27
N THR A 522 -9.37 33.94 -5.99
CA THR A 522 -8.71 33.07 -5.01
C THR A 522 -9.45 31.75 -4.78
N VAL A 523 -10.77 31.74 -5.03
CA VAL A 523 -11.59 30.52 -5.03
C VAL A 523 -12.46 30.59 -6.28
N GLN A 524 -12.27 29.64 -7.20
CA GLN A 524 -13.03 29.59 -8.44
C GLN A 524 -14.47 29.13 -8.18
N GLY A 525 -15.46 29.91 -8.62
CA GLY A 525 -16.86 29.52 -8.47
C GLY A 525 -17.30 28.46 -9.48
N GLY A 526 -18.23 27.60 -9.07
CA GLY A 526 -18.79 26.55 -9.94
C GLY A 526 -17.90 25.32 -10.13
N VAL A 527 -16.77 25.28 -9.42
CA VAL A 527 -15.86 24.13 -9.34
C VAL A 527 -16.21 23.30 -8.12
N SER A 528 -16.24 21.99 -8.27
CA SER A 528 -16.51 21.06 -7.18
C SER A 528 -15.24 20.53 -6.50
N THR A 529 -15.41 20.22 -5.23
CA THR A 529 -14.51 19.38 -4.43
C THR A 529 -15.31 18.16 -3.99
N PRO A 530 -14.88 16.93 -4.34
CA PRO A 530 -15.65 15.75 -4.02
C PRO A 530 -15.60 15.46 -2.52
N THR A 531 -16.64 14.80 -2.00
CA THR A 531 -16.81 14.55 -0.57
C THR A 531 -16.66 13.05 -0.29
N GLY A 532 -15.77 12.71 0.64
CA GLY A 532 -15.57 11.33 1.09
C GLY A 532 -16.74 10.77 1.89
N ILE A 533 -16.70 9.46 2.15
CA ILE A 533 -17.65 8.77 3.04
C ILE A 533 -16.92 7.89 4.05
N SER A 534 -17.63 7.54 5.12
CA SER A 534 -17.12 6.68 6.20
C SER A 534 -17.93 5.39 6.26
N LEU A 535 -17.28 4.27 5.97
CA LEU A 535 -17.86 2.93 6.08
C LEU A 535 -17.63 2.40 7.49
N SER A 536 -18.72 2.11 8.22
CA SER A 536 -18.64 1.65 9.61
C SER A 536 -18.81 0.15 9.72
N PHE A 537 -17.87 -0.51 10.39
CA PHE A 537 -17.86 -1.95 10.64
C PHE A 537 -17.84 -2.25 12.14
N ASN A 538 -18.61 -3.25 12.55
CA ASN A 538 -18.75 -3.71 13.93
C ASN A 538 -18.99 -5.23 13.95
N GLY A 539 -19.16 -5.80 15.14
CA GLY A 539 -19.34 -7.24 15.34
C GLY A 539 -20.55 -7.91 14.67
N THR A 540 -21.40 -7.17 13.96
CA THR A 540 -22.62 -7.66 13.27
C THR A 540 -22.69 -7.37 11.77
N ASN A 541 -21.74 -6.62 11.20
CA ASN A 541 -21.72 -6.28 9.77
C ASN A 541 -20.33 -6.35 9.13
N TRP A 542 -19.29 -6.74 9.87
CA TRP A 542 -17.91 -6.77 9.36
C TRP A 542 -17.69 -7.66 8.12
N TRP A 543 -18.48 -8.73 7.97
CA TRP A 543 -18.41 -9.67 6.83
C TRP A 543 -19.30 -9.25 5.65
N LYS A 544 -20.06 -8.16 5.77
CA LYS A 544 -20.96 -7.71 4.71
C LYS A 544 -20.22 -6.70 3.85
N PRO A 545 -19.92 -7.01 2.57
CA PRO A 545 -19.27 -6.05 1.70
C PRO A 545 -20.12 -4.78 1.57
N GLN A 546 -19.49 -3.62 1.82
CA GLN A 546 -20.14 -2.33 1.66
C GLN A 546 -19.72 -1.74 0.31
N ASN A 547 -20.67 -1.54 -0.59
CA ASN A 547 -20.41 -1.05 -1.93
C ASN A 547 -20.31 0.48 -1.97
N VAL A 548 -19.28 0.98 -2.64
CA VAL A 548 -19.08 2.40 -2.94
C VAL A 548 -19.38 2.61 -4.43
N PHE A 549 -20.33 3.48 -4.73
CA PHE A 549 -20.67 3.87 -6.10
C PHE A 549 -20.04 5.19 -6.43
N PHE A 550 -19.51 5.32 -7.63
CA PHE A 550 -18.85 6.53 -8.07
C PHE A 550 -19.07 6.78 -9.56
N ALA A 551 -18.88 8.04 -9.92
CA ALA A 551 -19.01 8.53 -11.28
C ALA A 551 -18.04 9.70 -11.50
N VAL A 552 -17.93 10.14 -12.75
CA VAL A 552 -17.14 11.31 -13.11
C VAL A 552 -17.77 12.57 -12.51
N ASP A 553 -16.96 13.36 -11.81
CA ASP A 553 -17.36 14.67 -11.31
C ASP A 553 -17.33 15.70 -12.45
N ASP A 554 -18.50 16.01 -13.01
CA ASP A 554 -18.66 16.92 -14.15
C ASP A 554 -18.34 18.40 -13.83
N LYS A 555 -18.08 18.74 -12.56
CA LYS A 555 -17.74 20.09 -12.11
C LYS A 555 -16.33 20.21 -11.52
N ALA A 556 -15.55 19.13 -11.54
CA ALA A 556 -14.17 19.17 -11.04
C ALA A 556 -13.32 20.16 -11.84
N ALA A 557 -12.32 20.76 -11.19
CA ALA A 557 -11.41 21.71 -11.81
C ALA A 557 -10.65 21.09 -13.00
N SER A 558 -10.24 19.83 -12.83
CA SER A 558 -9.60 19.00 -13.83
C SER A 558 -10.13 17.56 -13.70
N ILE A 559 -10.12 16.82 -14.81
CA ILE A 559 -10.50 15.42 -14.86
C ILE A 559 -9.37 14.68 -15.57
N SER A 560 -8.60 13.89 -14.82
CA SER A 560 -7.57 13.02 -15.38
C SER A 560 -8.19 11.83 -16.12
N SER A 561 -7.40 11.15 -16.95
CA SER A 561 -7.79 9.91 -17.63
C SER A 561 -7.76 8.70 -16.69
N ARG A 562 -7.13 8.84 -15.53
CA ARG A 562 -7.07 7.85 -14.45
C ARG A 562 -7.08 8.56 -13.10
N ALA A 563 -7.65 7.90 -12.10
CA ALA A 563 -7.53 8.37 -10.73
C ALA A 563 -7.75 7.22 -9.75
N ASP A 564 -7.24 7.40 -8.53
CA ASP A 564 -7.24 6.37 -7.51
C ASP A 564 -8.07 6.81 -6.30
N PHE A 565 -9.02 5.99 -5.87
CA PHE A 565 -9.66 6.20 -4.56
C PHE A 565 -8.64 5.92 -3.47
N GLN A 566 -8.46 6.91 -2.62
CA GLN A 566 -7.61 6.82 -1.45
C GLN A 566 -8.45 6.31 -0.30
N ASN A 567 -8.16 5.07 0.10
CA ASN A 567 -8.84 4.42 1.21
C ASN A 567 -7.92 4.46 2.43
N SER A 568 -8.50 4.74 3.60
CA SER A 568 -7.76 4.66 4.85
C SER A 568 -8.64 4.10 5.94
N ILE A 569 -8.01 3.51 6.95
CA ILE A 569 -8.70 2.94 8.10
C ILE A 569 -8.39 3.76 9.35
N GLN A 570 -9.39 3.84 10.21
CA GLN A 570 -9.29 4.42 11.53
C GLN A 570 -9.92 3.47 12.53
N ALA A 571 -9.17 3.15 13.57
CA ALA A 571 -9.58 2.29 14.67
C ALA A 571 -8.88 2.75 15.96
N ALA A 572 -9.38 2.30 17.11
CA ALA A 572 -8.69 2.55 18.37
C ALA A 572 -7.38 1.76 18.45
N THR A 573 -6.37 2.35 19.08
CA THR A 573 -5.09 1.70 19.39
C THR A 573 -5.08 1.14 20.80
N ILE A 574 -4.21 0.17 21.04
CA ILE A 574 -3.93 -0.34 22.39
C ILE A 574 -2.71 0.40 22.92
N GLY A 575 -2.85 1.12 24.03
CA GLY A 575 -1.77 1.92 24.59
C GLY A 575 -1.59 1.71 26.09
N GLY A 576 -0.38 2.02 26.57
CA GLY A 576 -0.04 1.92 27.98
C GLY A 576 1.33 2.52 28.31
N THR A 577 1.72 2.37 29.57
CA THR A 577 3.04 2.77 30.05
C THR A 577 3.91 1.54 30.26
N VAL A 578 5.18 1.63 29.89
CA VAL A 578 6.15 0.54 30.06
C VAL A 578 6.43 0.31 31.55
N GLN A 579 6.58 -0.95 31.96
CA GLN A 579 6.94 -1.37 33.31
C GLN A 579 8.37 -1.95 33.36
N ALA A 580 8.94 -2.00 34.57
CA ALA A 580 10.21 -2.65 34.85
C ALA A 580 10.19 -4.13 34.44
N GLY A 581 11.28 -4.58 33.81
CA GLY A 581 11.47 -5.94 33.32
C GLY A 581 11.43 -6.07 31.79
N THR A 582 10.98 -5.03 31.08
CA THR A 582 11.24 -4.79 29.65
C THR A 582 12.73 -4.88 29.38
N ARG A 583 13.14 -5.71 28.41
CA ARG A 583 14.56 -6.02 28.15
C ARG A 583 14.79 -6.47 26.71
N SER A 584 16.05 -6.40 26.27
CA SER A 584 16.55 -7.18 25.15
C SER A 584 17.07 -8.52 25.65
N VAL A 585 16.90 -9.58 24.87
CA VAL A 585 17.40 -10.91 25.15
C VAL A 585 18.20 -11.38 23.95
N ASP A 586 19.47 -11.70 24.20
CA ASP A 586 20.37 -12.39 23.29
C ASP A 586 20.43 -13.86 23.76
N MET A 587 20.08 -14.80 22.87
CA MET A 587 20.09 -16.22 23.24
C MET A 587 21.48 -16.82 23.08
N ASN A 588 22.19 -16.44 22.03
CA ASN A 588 23.56 -16.83 21.78
C ASN A 588 24.34 -15.67 21.14
N PRO A 589 25.31 -15.09 21.86
CA PRO A 589 26.11 -13.97 21.35
C PRO A 589 26.95 -14.29 20.09
N ASN A 590 27.03 -15.56 19.69
CA ASN A 590 27.73 -15.99 18.48
C ASN A 590 26.78 -16.22 17.29
N THR A 591 25.47 -16.03 17.47
CA THR A 591 24.44 -16.26 16.46
C THR A 591 23.67 -14.96 16.25
N SER A 592 24.12 -14.15 15.29
CA SER A 592 23.42 -12.93 14.89
C SER A 592 22.00 -13.26 14.43
N GLY A 593 21.02 -12.47 14.88
CA GLY A 593 19.62 -12.60 14.50
C GLY A 593 18.80 -13.57 15.35
N ASP A 594 19.33 -14.03 16.49
CA ASP A 594 18.55 -14.74 17.52
C ASP A 594 18.05 -13.84 18.66
N GLU A 595 18.46 -12.57 18.62
CA GLU A 595 18.11 -11.56 19.60
C GLU A 595 16.67 -11.08 19.43
N TYR A 596 16.00 -10.84 20.56
CA TYR A 596 14.63 -10.34 20.59
C TYR A 596 14.46 -9.37 21.75
N ALA A 597 13.31 -8.72 21.83
CA ALA A 597 12.95 -7.90 22.96
C ALA A 597 11.66 -8.39 23.63
N THR A 598 11.50 -8.01 24.90
CA THR A 598 10.22 -8.11 25.60
C THR A 598 9.76 -6.74 26.04
N LEU A 599 8.45 -6.55 26.04
CA LEU A 599 7.77 -5.41 26.63
C LEU A 599 6.94 -5.90 27.81
N ILE A 600 6.97 -5.17 28.92
CA ILE A 600 6.04 -5.34 30.04
C ILE A 600 5.28 -4.02 30.22
N THR A 601 3.97 -4.08 30.40
CA THR A 601 3.10 -2.92 30.64
C THR A 601 2.71 -2.78 32.11
N THR A 602 2.33 -1.58 32.53
CA THR A 602 1.67 -1.35 33.82
C THR A 602 0.22 -1.82 33.77
N GLY A 603 -0.09 -2.91 34.47
CA GLY A 603 -1.44 -3.49 34.51
C GLY A 603 -1.79 -4.30 33.24
N HIS A 604 -3.04 -4.76 33.15
CA HIS A 604 -3.48 -5.83 32.26
C HIS A 604 -3.87 -5.37 30.85
N ALA A 605 -3.00 -4.61 30.17
CA ALA A 605 -3.33 -3.99 28.88
C ALA A 605 -3.68 -5.01 27.78
N PHE A 606 -3.22 -6.28 27.90
CA PHE A 606 -3.43 -7.31 26.88
C PHE A 606 -4.52 -8.34 27.23
N GLN A 607 -5.26 -8.15 28.32
CA GLN A 607 -6.22 -9.14 28.82
C GLN A 607 -7.31 -9.52 27.81
N GLY A 608 -7.74 -8.57 26.98
CA GLY A 608 -8.73 -8.79 25.92
C GLY A 608 -8.16 -9.38 24.62
N TYR A 609 -6.83 -9.52 24.51
CA TYR A 609 -6.12 -9.82 23.26
C TYR A 609 -5.17 -11.02 23.39
N LEU A 610 -5.43 -11.89 24.38
CA LEU A 610 -4.70 -13.13 24.57
C LEU A 610 -5.10 -14.17 23.51
N PRO A 611 -4.21 -15.12 23.18
CA PRO A 611 -4.55 -16.27 22.35
C PRO A 611 -5.82 -16.98 22.83
N SER A 612 -6.80 -17.09 21.94
CA SER A 612 -8.13 -17.66 22.23
C SER A 612 -8.76 -18.28 20.98
N ALA A 613 -9.87 -18.98 21.13
CA ALA A 613 -10.58 -19.58 20.00
C ALA A 613 -11.12 -18.55 18.96
N THR A 614 -11.25 -17.29 19.34
CA THR A 614 -11.69 -16.20 18.42
C THR A 614 -10.54 -15.30 17.98
N LEU A 615 -9.35 -15.47 18.57
CA LEU A 615 -8.14 -14.74 18.25
C LEU A 615 -6.95 -15.70 18.44
N PRO A 616 -6.75 -16.67 17.52
CA PRO A 616 -5.86 -17.80 17.73
C PRO A 616 -4.43 -17.42 18.11
N GLU A 617 -3.90 -16.32 17.58
CA GLU A 617 -2.53 -15.87 17.89
C GLU A 617 -2.43 -14.65 18.83
N GLY A 618 -3.55 -14.13 19.32
CA GLY A 618 -3.56 -12.89 20.11
C GLY A 618 -3.11 -11.67 19.28
N LEU A 619 -2.13 -10.92 19.78
CA LEU A 619 -1.54 -9.73 19.13
C LEU A 619 -0.34 -10.03 18.23
N ARG A 620 -0.08 -11.29 17.87
CA ARG A 620 1.02 -11.63 16.96
C ARG A 620 0.77 -11.02 15.57
N GLY A 621 1.82 -10.57 14.89
CA GLY A 621 1.71 -9.86 13.60
C GLY A 621 1.48 -8.35 13.74
N GLU A 622 1.14 -7.87 14.93
CA GLU A 622 0.86 -6.45 15.13
C GLU A 622 2.14 -5.61 15.30
N SER A 623 2.07 -4.35 14.85
CA SER A 623 3.15 -3.37 15.05
C SER A 623 3.02 -2.63 16.38
N LEU A 624 4.09 -2.66 17.16
CA LEU A 624 4.25 -1.91 18.40
C LEU A 624 5.18 -0.72 18.22
N LYS A 625 4.77 0.45 18.68
CA LYS A 625 5.50 1.71 18.62
C LYS A 625 5.80 2.24 20.02
N ILE A 626 7.01 2.76 20.24
CA ILE A 626 7.33 3.55 21.43
C ILE A 626 7.02 5.02 21.16
N GLY A 627 6.08 5.54 21.95
CA GLY A 627 5.57 6.90 21.87
C GLY A 627 6.42 7.89 22.66
N VAL A 628 5.75 8.78 23.40
CA VAL A 628 6.37 9.88 24.14
C VAL A 628 6.81 9.47 25.55
N GLY A 629 7.52 10.38 26.23
CA GLY A 629 7.94 10.26 27.63
C GLY A 629 9.42 9.91 27.79
N ASP A 630 9.97 9.11 26.88
CA ASP A 630 11.38 8.75 26.83
C ASP A 630 11.97 9.21 25.49
N ALA A 631 12.77 10.28 25.54
CA ALA A 631 13.30 10.94 24.33
C ALA A 631 14.28 10.04 23.56
N GLU A 632 14.98 9.15 24.25
CA GLU A 632 15.98 8.25 23.71
C GLU A 632 15.35 6.99 23.09
N ALA A 633 14.26 6.49 23.70
CA ALA A 633 13.56 5.30 23.24
C ALA A 633 12.42 5.58 22.24
N ALA A 634 11.89 6.80 22.19
CA ALA A 634 10.85 7.20 21.24
C ALA A 634 11.25 6.91 19.78
N GLY A 635 10.25 6.60 18.95
CA GLY A 635 10.46 6.35 17.51
C GLY A 635 10.80 4.90 17.15
N GLN A 636 10.91 3.99 18.12
CA GLN A 636 11.16 2.58 17.84
C GLN A 636 9.87 1.85 17.47
N ILE A 637 9.92 1.09 16.38
CA ILE A 637 8.83 0.19 15.94
C ILE A 637 9.33 -1.25 16.01
N ARG A 638 8.47 -2.17 16.46
CA ARG A 638 8.76 -3.61 16.55
C ARG A 638 7.54 -4.43 16.12
N LEU A 639 7.79 -5.55 15.46
CA LEU A 639 6.76 -6.56 15.19
C LEU A 639 6.54 -7.41 16.44
N ILE A 640 5.29 -7.66 16.80
CA ILE A 640 4.93 -8.51 17.93
C ILE A 640 4.99 -9.98 17.48
N LEU A 641 5.84 -10.76 18.17
CA LEU A 641 5.96 -12.21 17.97
C LEU A 641 4.93 -13.01 18.79
N GLY A 642 4.18 -12.35 19.67
CA GLY A 642 3.07 -12.92 20.42
C GLY A 642 3.29 -13.05 21.93
N SER A 643 2.33 -13.70 22.58
CA SER A 643 2.39 -14.05 24.01
C SER A 643 3.45 -15.13 24.25
N TYR A 644 4.16 -15.08 25.37
CA TYR A 644 5.29 -15.98 25.63
C TYR A 644 5.37 -16.50 27.07
N ILE A 645 4.49 -16.04 27.97
CA ILE A 645 4.46 -16.48 29.37
C ILE A 645 3.12 -17.13 29.69
N GLU A 646 3.16 -18.34 30.24
CA GLU A 646 1.99 -19.05 30.74
C GLU A 646 2.25 -19.61 32.14
N SER A 647 1.27 -19.48 33.03
CA SER A 647 1.31 -20.05 34.38
C SER A 647 0.31 -21.20 34.50
N VAL A 648 0.81 -22.34 34.98
CA VAL A 648 0.04 -23.57 35.20
C VAL A 648 0.08 -23.93 36.68
N THR A 649 -1.09 -23.90 37.33
CA THR A 649 -1.23 -24.32 38.73
C THR A 649 -1.71 -25.75 38.78
N VAL A 650 -0.89 -26.64 39.33
CA VAL A 650 -1.17 -28.07 39.43
C VAL A 650 -1.70 -28.38 40.83
N ASN A 651 -2.92 -28.88 40.94
CA ASN A 651 -3.54 -29.29 42.20
C ASN A 651 -3.72 -30.81 42.22
N ALA A 652 -2.78 -31.49 42.88
CA ALA A 652 -2.78 -32.94 43.03
C ALA A 652 -2.38 -33.36 44.45
N SER A 653 -2.57 -34.64 44.79
CA SER A 653 -2.16 -35.18 46.10
C SER A 653 -0.69 -35.60 46.11
N ALA A 654 -0.08 -35.63 47.31
CA ALA A 654 1.29 -36.10 47.47
C ALA A 654 1.47 -37.54 46.93
N GLY A 655 2.46 -37.74 46.06
CA GLY A 655 2.73 -39.02 45.41
C GLY A 655 1.99 -39.25 44.10
N HIS A 656 1.10 -38.34 43.69
CA HIS A 656 0.47 -38.38 42.37
C HIS A 656 1.42 -37.86 41.28
N THR A 657 1.10 -38.17 40.03
CA THR A 657 1.90 -37.81 38.86
C THR A 657 1.10 -37.09 37.79
N PHE A 658 1.78 -36.25 37.02
CA PHE A 658 1.23 -35.53 35.88
C PHE A 658 2.22 -35.52 34.71
N GLN A 659 1.73 -35.17 33.52
CA GLN A 659 2.55 -34.89 32.35
C GLN A 659 2.17 -33.52 31.81
N LEU A 660 3.16 -32.77 31.33
CA LEU A 660 2.94 -31.51 30.64
C LEU A 660 2.91 -31.76 29.15
N LYS A 661 2.00 -31.11 28.45
CA LYS A 661 1.89 -31.08 27.01
C LYS A 661 2.11 -29.65 26.53
N PHE A 662 2.85 -29.49 25.44
CA PHE A 662 2.98 -28.23 24.72
C PHE A 662 2.92 -28.53 23.22
N GLY A 663 2.01 -27.88 22.50
CA GLY A 663 1.70 -28.25 21.12
C GLY A 663 1.26 -29.72 21.01
N ASP A 664 1.91 -30.51 20.16
CA ASP A 664 1.63 -31.93 19.96
C ASP A 664 2.45 -32.87 20.86
N GLN A 665 3.41 -32.36 21.63
CA GLN A 665 4.34 -33.18 22.42
C GLN A 665 4.02 -33.17 23.91
N THR A 666 4.32 -34.29 24.56
CA THR A 666 4.08 -34.51 26.00
C THR A 666 5.37 -34.94 26.68
N THR A 667 5.65 -34.38 27.84
CA THR A 667 6.81 -34.74 28.66
C THR A 667 6.69 -36.17 29.18
N GLY A 668 7.82 -36.73 29.65
CA GLY A 668 7.76 -37.87 30.56
C GLY A 668 6.98 -37.56 31.85
N THR A 669 6.67 -38.60 32.61
CA THR A 669 5.94 -38.50 33.88
C THR A 669 6.68 -37.67 34.92
N LEU A 670 6.02 -36.67 35.48
CA LEU A 670 6.49 -35.79 36.55
C LEU A 670 5.71 -36.09 37.84
N THR A 671 6.38 -36.01 38.99
CA THR A 671 5.71 -36.14 40.30
C THR A 671 5.14 -34.80 40.74
N TYR A 672 3.98 -34.79 41.40
CA TYR A 672 3.46 -33.58 42.05
C TYR A 672 4.49 -32.98 43.02
N GLY A 673 4.74 -31.67 42.89
CA GLY A 673 5.80 -30.96 43.61
C GLY A 673 7.21 -31.10 43.00
N ALA A 674 7.34 -31.60 41.77
CA ALA A 674 8.62 -31.61 41.05
C ALA A 674 9.23 -30.20 41.00
N GLY A 675 10.53 -30.07 41.29
CA GLY A 675 11.21 -28.78 41.24
C GLY A 675 11.30 -28.22 39.81
N ALA A 676 11.43 -26.90 39.69
CA ALA A 676 11.50 -26.20 38.39
C ALA A 676 12.58 -26.76 37.45
N GLY A 677 13.75 -27.14 37.98
CA GLY A 677 14.83 -27.74 37.17
C GLY A 677 14.46 -29.10 36.56
N THR A 678 13.70 -29.93 37.27
CA THR A 678 13.22 -31.22 36.75
C THR A 678 12.21 -31.01 35.63
N VAL A 679 11.30 -30.04 35.80
CA VAL A 679 10.32 -29.67 34.79
C VAL A 679 11.00 -29.06 33.56
N LEU A 680 11.98 -28.18 33.76
CA LEU A 680 12.81 -27.60 32.69
C LEU A 680 13.45 -28.69 31.83
N THR A 681 14.18 -29.63 32.44
CA THR A 681 14.83 -30.72 31.69
C THR A 681 13.82 -31.58 30.92
N ALA A 682 12.63 -31.79 31.47
CA ALA A 682 11.57 -32.52 30.78
C ALA A 682 11.04 -31.75 29.56
N LEU A 683 10.84 -30.43 29.67
CA LEU A 683 10.39 -29.59 28.56
C LEU A 683 11.47 -29.43 27.47
N GLU A 684 12.73 -29.21 27.85
CA GLU A 684 13.85 -29.13 26.90
C GLU A 684 14.10 -30.43 26.12
N SER A 685 13.58 -31.55 26.62
CA SER A 685 13.63 -32.84 25.91
C SER A 685 12.58 -32.98 24.80
N LEU A 686 11.56 -32.11 24.78
CA LEU A 686 10.59 -32.08 23.69
C LEU A 686 11.23 -31.46 22.45
N SER A 687 11.07 -32.08 21.29
CA SER A 687 11.73 -31.60 20.08
C SER A 687 11.09 -30.33 19.51
N ASN A 688 9.87 -30.00 19.91
CA ASN A 688 9.19 -28.76 19.54
C ASN A 688 9.54 -27.57 20.45
N ILE A 689 10.17 -27.81 21.61
CA ILE A 689 10.73 -26.76 22.47
C ILE A 689 12.24 -26.69 22.25
N GLY A 690 12.95 -27.79 22.50
CA GLY A 690 14.40 -27.85 22.43
C GLY A 690 15.12 -27.19 23.62
N LYS A 691 16.41 -27.47 23.73
CA LYS A 691 17.24 -26.99 24.84
C LYS A 691 17.46 -25.47 24.77
N GLY A 692 17.34 -24.79 25.90
CA GLY A 692 17.57 -23.34 26.01
C GLY A 692 16.38 -22.45 25.63
N ASN A 693 15.31 -23.02 25.05
CA ASN A 693 14.19 -22.27 24.50
C ASN A 693 13.01 -22.06 25.48
N VAL A 694 13.14 -22.54 26.72
CA VAL A 694 12.14 -22.31 27.78
C VAL A 694 12.83 -22.05 29.11
N ALA A 695 12.25 -21.18 29.94
CA ALA A 695 12.60 -21.06 31.35
C ALA A 695 11.41 -21.44 32.23
N VAL A 696 11.69 -22.07 33.37
CA VAL A 696 10.68 -22.53 34.33
C VAL A 696 10.97 -21.94 35.69
N THR A 697 9.96 -21.31 36.30
CA THR A 697 9.98 -20.92 37.71
C THR A 697 8.83 -21.61 38.44
N LEU A 698 8.98 -21.82 39.75
CA LEU A 698 7.98 -22.48 40.59
C LEU A 698 7.71 -21.64 41.84
N ASN A 699 6.45 -21.31 42.07
CA ASN A 699 5.99 -20.65 43.29
C ASN A 699 4.78 -21.41 43.87
N GLY A 700 4.97 -22.05 45.03
CA GLY A 700 3.98 -22.96 45.60
C GLY A 700 3.72 -24.14 44.64
N ASN A 701 2.52 -24.18 44.06
CA ASN A 701 2.08 -25.21 43.11
C ASN A 701 1.94 -24.68 41.66
N THR A 702 2.37 -23.44 41.42
CA THR A 702 2.26 -22.76 40.13
C THR A 702 3.62 -22.77 39.44
N TYR A 703 3.66 -23.40 38.28
CA TYR A 703 4.80 -23.33 37.36
C TYR A 703 4.55 -22.18 36.39
N THR A 704 5.51 -21.28 36.23
CA THR A 704 5.47 -20.25 35.19
C THR A 704 6.52 -20.57 34.14
N PHE A 705 6.06 -20.66 32.89
CA PHE A 705 6.84 -20.99 31.73
C PHE A 705 7.08 -19.72 30.90
N GLU A 706 8.34 -19.40 30.63
CA GLU A 706 8.73 -18.32 29.72
C GLU A 706 9.33 -18.95 28.46
N LEU A 707 8.63 -18.81 27.34
CA LEU A 707 9.08 -19.25 26.02
C LEU A 707 10.10 -18.25 25.43
N LYS A 708 11.20 -18.76 24.88
CA LYS A 708 12.31 -17.96 24.36
C LYS A 708 12.49 -18.11 22.85
N GLY A 709 13.29 -17.23 22.27
CA GLY A 709 13.62 -17.24 20.84
C GLY A 709 12.36 -17.15 20.01
N LYS A 710 12.19 -18.07 19.06
CA LYS A 710 11.01 -18.08 18.17
C LYS A 710 9.75 -18.71 18.77
N LEU A 711 9.78 -19.29 19.98
CA LEU A 711 8.61 -19.96 20.58
C LEU A 711 7.59 -18.98 21.16
N TYR A 712 6.32 -19.16 20.84
CA TYR A 712 5.20 -18.31 21.30
C TYR A 712 4.00 -19.18 21.71
N LEU A 713 3.03 -18.55 22.36
CA LEU A 713 1.73 -19.13 22.69
C LEU A 713 0.73 -18.80 21.60
N SER A 714 -0.03 -19.79 21.17
CA SER A 714 -1.22 -19.66 20.33
C SER A 714 -2.35 -20.49 20.94
N GLN A 715 -3.56 -20.42 20.38
CA GLN A 715 -4.69 -21.24 20.80
C GLN A 715 -4.38 -22.74 20.75
N ASP A 716 -3.59 -23.18 19.76
CA ASP A 716 -3.21 -24.59 19.58
C ASP A 716 -1.92 -24.96 20.33
N SER A 717 -1.15 -23.96 20.79
CA SER A 717 0.13 -24.14 21.47
C SER A 717 0.12 -23.48 22.84
N GLN A 718 -0.64 -24.07 23.77
CA GLN A 718 -0.63 -23.74 25.21
C GLN A 718 -0.19 -24.95 26.03
N PHE A 719 0.23 -24.71 27.28
CA PHE A 719 0.54 -25.79 28.19
C PHE A 719 -0.73 -26.50 28.66
N ALA A 720 -0.73 -27.82 28.61
CA ALA A 720 -1.82 -28.64 29.13
C ALA A 720 -1.29 -29.70 30.11
N VAL A 721 -2.08 -30.05 31.12
CA VAL A 721 -1.72 -31.07 32.11
C VAL A 721 -2.60 -32.30 31.95
N THR A 722 -1.97 -33.47 31.88
CA THR A 722 -2.66 -34.76 31.96
C THR A 722 -2.32 -35.44 33.28
N PHE A 723 -3.35 -35.81 34.05
CA PHE A 723 -3.20 -36.52 35.32
C PHE A 723 -3.38 -38.03 35.14
N SER A 724 -2.59 -38.81 35.88
CA SER A 724 -2.77 -40.26 35.96
C SER A 724 -3.87 -40.66 36.96
N ASN A 725 -4.26 -39.74 37.83
CA ASN A 725 -5.14 -39.96 38.97
C ASN A 725 -6.46 -39.18 38.81
N THR A 726 -7.56 -39.75 39.32
CA THR A 726 -8.88 -39.09 39.29
C THR A 726 -9.01 -38.11 40.45
N GLY A 727 -9.57 -36.93 40.20
CA GLY A 727 -9.78 -35.86 41.20
C GLY A 727 -8.67 -34.80 41.27
N ASP A 728 -7.57 -34.97 40.55
CA ASP A 728 -6.56 -33.93 40.37
C ASP A 728 -7.00 -32.93 39.28
N SER A 729 -6.50 -31.68 39.36
CA SER A 729 -6.88 -30.61 38.43
C SER A 729 -5.73 -29.65 38.15
N ALA A 730 -5.81 -28.94 37.03
CA ALA A 730 -4.90 -27.86 36.70
C ALA A 730 -5.69 -26.62 36.26
N SER A 731 -5.14 -25.45 36.52
CA SER A 731 -5.65 -24.17 35.99
C SER A 731 -4.53 -23.43 35.26
N TYR A 732 -4.92 -22.67 34.24
CA TYR A 732 -4.03 -22.06 33.26
C TYR A 732 -4.29 -20.55 33.23
N SER A 733 -3.24 -19.76 33.06
CA SER A 733 -3.32 -18.32 32.85
C SER A 733 -2.17 -17.86 31.98
N ILE A 734 -2.47 -17.27 30.83
CA ILE A 734 -1.48 -16.54 30.03
C ILE A 734 -1.25 -15.19 30.70
N ASP A 735 -0.01 -14.70 30.68
CA ASP A 735 0.30 -13.35 31.16
C ASP A 735 -0.27 -12.30 30.21
N ASP A 736 -1.04 -11.36 30.76
CA ASP A 736 -1.72 -10.28 30.05
C ASP A 736 -1.01 -8.93 30.14
N ASN A 737 0.24 -8.94 30.59
CA ASN A 737 1.05 -7.74 30.81
C ASN A 737 2.30 -7.71 29.95
N SER A 738 2.63 -8.79 29.23
CA SER A 738 3.88 -8.86 28.48
C SER A 738 3.75 -9.42 27.07
N LEU A 739 4.62 -8.90 26.20
CA LEU A 739 4.74 -9.31 24.81
C LEU A 739 6.19 -9.57 24.45
N LYS A 740 6.39 -10.47 23.50
CA LYS A 740 7.67 -10.72 22.85
C LYS A 740 7.69 -10.06 21.47
N LEU A 741 8.84 -9.48 21.11
CA LEU A 741 9.04 -8.64 19.93
C LEU A 741 10.13 -9.20 19.03
N ASN A 742 10.14 -8.85 17.75
CA ASN A 742 11.01 -9.44 16.74
C ASN A 742 12.50 -9.08 16.82
N ALA A 743 12.83 -7.96 17.42
CA ALA A 743 14.19 -7.42 17.43
C ALA A 743 14.51 -6.80 18.79
N PRO A 744 15.80 -6.81 19.22
CA PRO A 744 16.21 -6.19 20.46
C PRO A 744 15.88 -4.69 20.47
N TRP A 745 15.71 -4.11 21.65
CA TRP A 745 15.58 -2.66 21.81
C TRP A 745 16.88 -1.97 21.41
N SER A 746 16.79 -0.97 20.55
CA SER A 746 17.93 -0.09 20.23
C SER A 746 18.26 0.77 21.45
N VAL A 747 17.23 1.24 22.16
CA VAL A 747 17.30 1.79 23.51
C VAL A 747 16.15 1.20 24.32
N ILE A 748 16.45 0.62 25.48
CA ILE A 748 15.43 0.03 26.35
C ILE A 748 14.50 1.14 26.85
N PRO A 749 13.18 1.06 26.60
CA PRO A 749 12.23 2.08 27.07
C PRO A 749 12.21 2.18 28.60
N THR A 750 12.29 3.41 29.10
CA THR A 750 12.36 3.71 30.52
C THR A 750 11.03 3.39 31.21
N PRO A 751 11.04 2.52 32.25
CA PRO A 751 9.83 2.17 33.00
C PRO A 751 9.10 3.39 33.58
N THR A 752 7.78 3.32 33.66
CA THR A 752 6.85 4.33 34.20
C THR A 752 6.80 5.67 33.47
N VAL A 753 7.64 5.85 32.44
CA VAL A 753 7.77 7.11 31.71
C VAL A 753 7.52 6.89 30.22
N ALA A 754 8.14 5.87 29.61
CA ALA A 754 7.90 5.55 28.22
C ALA A 754 6.47 5.04 27.99
N THR A 755 5.83 5.54 26.95
CA THR A 755 4.52 5.06 26.49
C THR A 755 4.68 4.17 25.26
N PHE A 756 3.76 3.23 25.08
CA PHE A 756 3.69 2.40 23.87
C PHE A 756 2.30 2.43 23.27
N GLU A 757 2.23 2.14 21.98
CA GLU A 757 1.02 2.06 21.18
C GLU A 757 1.09 0.86 20.23
N ILE A 758 -0.02 0.13 20.05
CA ILE A 758 -0.17 -0.98 19.11
C ILE A 758 -1.29 -0.63 18.15
N SER A 759 -0.99 -0.66 16.85
CA SER A 759 -1.87 -0.07 15.85
C SER A 759 -3.06 -0.97 15.46
N PHE A 760 -3.05 -2.30 15.62
CA PHE A 760 -4.18 -3.19 15.26
C PHE A 760 -4.79 -2.81 13.88
N PHE A 761 -6.12 -2.74 13.75
CA PHE A 761 -6.78 -2.23 12.54
C PHE A 761 -6.33 -0.83 12.09
N SER A 762 -5.84 0.05 12.98
CA SER A 762 -5.38 1.39 12.60
C SER A 762 -4.03 1.38 11.85
N GLY A 763 -3.29 0.26 11.94
CA GLY A 763 -2.06 0.02 11.19
C GLY A 763 -2.27 -0.63 9.83
N VAL A 764 -3.50 -1.02 9.50
CA VAL A 764 -3.79 -1.70 8.21
C VAL A 764 -3.72 -0.69 7.07
N HIS A 765 -2.96 -1.03 6.04
CA HIS A 765 -2.95 -0.29 4.79
C HIS A 765 -4.07 -0.80 3.88
N VAL A 766 -4.98 0.09 3.47
CA VAL A 766 -6.13 -0.27 2.63
C VAL A 766 -5.74 -0.09 1.15
N PRO A 767 -5.97 -1.07 0.27
CA PRO A 767 -5.71 -0.91 -1.16
C PRO A 767 -6.45 0.28 -1.77
N ASN A 768 -5.76 1.03 -2.63
CA ASN A 768 -6.39 2.02 -3.49
C ASN A 768 -7.24 1.34 -4.57
N VAL A 769 -8.26 2.04 -5.07
CA VAL A 769 -9.05 1.58 -6.22
C VAL A 769 -8.71 2.41 -7.44
N LYS A 770 -8.06 1.79 -8.42
CA LYS A 770 -7.70 2.45 -9.68
C LYS A 770 -8.87 2.50 -10.63
N VAL A 771 -9.14 3.68 -11.18
CA VAL A 771 -10.27 3.93 -12.08
C VAL A 771 -9.77 4.52 -13.39
N ARG A 772 -10.16 3.93 -14.52
CA ARG A 772 -10.01 4.55 -15.84
C ARG A 772 -11.18 5.51 -16.09
N ILE A 773 -10.88 6.75 -16.45
CA ILE A 773 -11.85 7.83 -16.60
C ILE A 773 -11.89 8.29 -18.06
N TYR A 774 -13.09 8.28 -18.63
CA TYR A 774 -13.33 8.82 -19.96
C TYR A 774 -14.13 10.12 -19.86
N SER A 775 -13.45 11.26 -20.03
CA SER A 775 -14.05 12.60 -19.94
C SER A 775 -14.43 13.14 -21.33
N GLN A 776 -15.48 13.96 -21.39
CA GLN A 776 -15.91 14.61 -22.63
C GLN A 776 -14.88 15.60 -23.18
N PRO A 777 -14.11 16.36 -22.36
CA PRO A 777 -13.03 17.22 -22.86
C PRO A 777 -11.84 16.47 -23.46
N LYS A 778 -11.66 15.17 -23.14
CA LYS A 778 -10.65 14.29 -23.74
C LYS A 778 -11.35 13.14 -24.50
N PRO A 779 -11.95 13.40 -25.68
CA PRO A 779 -12.72 12.38 -26.40
C PRO A 779 -11.88 11.14 -26.71
N ALA A 780 -12.44 9.98 -26.37
CA ALA A 780 -11.87 8.66 -26.59
C ALA A 780 -12.95 7.64 -27.02
N VAL A 781 -12.53 6.59 -27.70
CA VAL A 781 -13.35 5.39 -27.88
C VAL A 781 -13.37 4.60 -26.58
N VAL A 782 -14.57 4.24 -26.12
CA VAL A 782 -14.75 3.45 -24.90
C VAL A 782 -15.05 2.01 -25.32
N VAL A 783 -14.24 1.08 -24.83
CA VAL A 783 -14.46 -0.35 -24.97
C VAL A 783 -14.59 -0.97 -23.59
N TYR A 784 -15.58 -1.83 -23.43
CA TYR A 784 -15.74 -2.67 -22.25
C TYR A 784 -15.57 -4.14 -22.65
N GLU A 785 -14.62 -4.80 -21.99
CA GLU A 785 -14.33 -6.22 -22.11
C GLU A 785 -14.82 -6.91 -20.82
N PRO A 786 -15.95 -7.63 -20.85
CA PRO A 786 -16.45 -8.35 -19.67
C PRO A 786 -15.39 -9.28 -19.07
N GLY A 787 -15.16 -9.20 -17.76
CA GLY A 787 -14.10 -9.94 -17.06
C GLY A 787 -12.69 -9.35 -17.23
N GLY A 788 -12.57 -8.13 -17.76
CA GLY A 788 -11.34 -7.34 -17.81
C GLY A 788 -10.38 -7.67 -18.97
N SER A 789 -10.64 -8.72 -19.75
CA SER A 789 -9.82 -9.06 -20.92
C SER A 789 -10.59 -9.93 -21.93
N THR A 790 -10.13 -9.93 -23.18
CA THR A 790 -10.64 -10.82 -24.22
C THR A 790 -9.75 -12.05 -24.39
N SER A 791 -10.33 -13.24 -24.20
CA SER A 791 -9.72 -14.53 -24.50
C SER A 791 -10.58 -15.34 -25.47
N LEU A 792 -9.98 -15.86 -26.53
CA LEU A 792 -10.65 -16.54 -27.64
C LEU A 792 -10.04 -17.92 -27.91
N ALA A 793 -10.77 -18.77 -28.63
CA ALA A 793 -10.26 -20.00 -29.21
C ALA A 793 -10.75 -20.16 -30.65
N GLU A 794 -9.86 -20.64 -31.52
CA GLU A 794 -10.16 -20.94 -32.92
C GLU A 794 -11.12 -22.15 -33.03
N GLY A 795 -11.83 -22.26 -34.16
CA GLY A 795 -12.70 -23.41 -34.46
C GLY A 795 -13.91 -23.63 -33.53
N VAL A 796 -14.08 -22.82 -32.48
CA VAL A 796 -15.06 -23.01 -31.40
C VAL A 796 -15.96 -21.78 -31.26
N ALA A 797 -17.15 -21.81 -31.86
CA ALA A 797 -18.10 -20.70 -31.81
C ALA A 797 -18.55 -20.32 -30.38
N THR A 798 -18.53 -21.28 -29.44
CA THR A 798 -18.82 -21.02 -28.02
C THR A 798 -17.71 -20.27 -27.28
N SER A 799 -16.58 -20.00 -27.95
CA SER A 799 -15.44 -19.26 -27.41
C SER A 799 -15.36 -17.81 -27.90
N ASN A 800 -16.34 -17.33 -28.65
CA ASN A 800 -16.40 -15.94 -29.07
C ASN A 800 -16.62 -15.03 -27.85
N ALA A 801 -15.92 -13.90 -27.81
CA ALA A 801 -16.12 -12.90 -26.78
C ALA A 801 -17.09 -11.82 -27.26
N THR A 802 -17.78 -11.19 -26.31
CA THR A 802 -18.60 -10.01 -26.59
C THR A 802 -17.95 -8.81 -25.94
N ILE A 803 -17.66 -7.78 -26.73
CA ILE A 803 -17.22 -6.46 -26.24
C ILE A 803 -18.34 -5.43 -26.46
N LEU A 804 -18.33 -4.38 -25.65
CA LEU A 804 -19.24 -3.24 -25.83
C LEU A 804 -18.44 -2.01 -26.24
N VAL A 805 -18.89 -1.32 -27.29
CA VAL A 805 -18.20 -0.14 -27.85
C VAL A 805 -19.12 1.07 -27.87
N LYS A 806 -18.63 2.23 -27.40
CA LYS A 806 -19.29 3.53 -27.53
C LYS A 806 -18.27 4.66 -27.64
N LEU A 807 -18.73 5.90 -27.75
CA LEU A 807 -17.89 7.09 -27.66
C LEU A 807 -18.07 7.75 -26.28
N SER A 808 -17.05 8.46 -25.82
CA SER A 808 -17.08 9.21 -24.55
C SER A 808 -17.59 10.65 -24.68
N ALA A 809 -17.71 11.18 -25.90
CA ALA A 809 -18.15 12.54 -26.16
C ALA A 809 -19.13 12.62 -27.36
N PRO A 810 -19.93 13.69 -27.46
CA PRO A 810 -20.75 13.97 -28.64
C PRO A 810 -19.93 14.12 -29.92
N LEU A 811 -20.58 13.87 -31.06
CA LEU A 811 -19.96 14.03 -32.38
C LEU A 811 -19.40 15.46 -32.57
N PRO A 812 -18.22 15.62 -33.21
CA PRO A 812 -17.66 16.95 -33.49
C PRO A 812 -18.63 17.84 -34.27
N THR A 813 -18.67 19.12 -33.92
CA THR A 813 -19.59 20.10 -34.55
C THR A 813 -19.45 20.08 -36.08
N GLY A 814 -20.57 19.94 -36.80
CA GLY A 814 -20.58 19.87 -38.26
C GLY A 814 -20.35 18.47 -38.85
N THR A 815 -20.18 17.44 -38.03
CA THR A 815 -20.00 16.05 -38.46
C THR A 815 -21.31 15.26 -38.29
N PRO A 816 -21.97 14.78 -39.37
CA PRO A 816 -23.25 14.09 -39.27
C PRO A 816 -23.14 12.66 -38.71
N SER A 817 -21.96 12.04 -38.81
CA SER A 817 -21.70 10.67 -38.34
C SER A 817 -20.22 10.46 -38.05
N VAL A 818 -19.89 9.66 -37.04
CA VAL A 818 -18.52 9.20 -36.75
C VAL A 818 -18.44 7.70 -37.05
N THR A 819 -17.41 7.30 -37.80
CA THR A 819 -17.11 5.91 -38.10
C THR A 819 -16.02 5.40 -37.15
N VAL A 820 -16.30 4.30 -36.47
CA VAL A 820 -15.38 3.58 -35.60
C VAL A 820 -14.95 2.30 -36.30
N ASN A 821 -13.65 2.11 -36.48
CA ASN A 821 -13.08 0.93 -37.11
C ASN A 821 -12.44 0.03 -36.05
N LEU A 822 -12.82 -1.24 -36.07
CA LEU A 822 -12.24 -2.29 -35.24
C LEU A 822 -11.28 -3.12 -36.09
N GLY A 823 -10.16 -3.51 -35.50
CA GLY A 823 -9.13 -4.30 -36.18
C GLY A 823 -8.09 -4.83 -35.21
N ASP A 824 -7.06 -5.43 -35.79
CA ASP A 824 -5.94 -6.05 -35.07
C ASP A 824 -4.58 -5.62 -35.61
N ASN A 825 -4.48 -4.35 -36.03
CA ASN A 825 -3.32 -3.78 -36.72
C ASN A 825 -2.88 -4.57 -37.98
N GLY A 826 -3.80 -5.31 -38.60
CA GLY A 826 -3.52 -6.04 -39.85
C GLY A 826 -2.87 -7.40 -39.62
N GLN A 827 -2.95 -7.95 -38.41
CA GLN A 827 -2.50 -9.31 -38.12
C GLN A 827 -3.45 -10.36 -38.71
N HIS A 828 -4.73 -10.01 -38.92
CA HIS A 828 -5.79 -10.89 -39.46
C HIS A 828 -6.01 -12.18 -38.64
N LEU A 829 -5.82 -12.11 -37.31
CA LEU A 829 -6.00 -13.22 -36.37
C LEU A 829 -7.35 -13.18 -35.66
N ILE A 830 -8.03 -12.02 -35.64
CA ILE A 830 -9.39 -11.88 -35.12
C ILE A 830 -10.32 -11.29 -36.17
N SER A 831 -11.60 -11.61 -36.02
CA SER A 831 -12.70 -11.10 -36.84
C SER A 831 -13.82 -10.55 -35.97
N PHE A 832 -14.57 -9.62 -36.54
CA PHE A 832 -15.67 -8.92 -35.87
C PHE A 832 -16.95 -9.14 -36.67
N ASP A 833 -18.08 -9.38 -35.99
CA ASP A 833 -19.40 -9.38 -36.64
C ASP A 833 -19.73 -7.99 -37.21
N LYS A 834 -19.21 -6.95 -36.57
CA LYS A 834 -19.32 -5.53 -36.96
C LYS A 834 -17.93 -4.87 -36.92
N PRO A 835 -17.10 -5.02 -37.97
CA PRO A 835 -15.76 -4.42 -38.02
C PRO A 835 -15.79 -2.88 -38.15
N VAL A 836 -16.95 -2.34 -38.54
CA VAL A 836 -17.17 -0.89 -38.65
C VAL A 836 -18.49 -0.54 -37.96
N LEU A 837 -18.43 0.37 -37.00
CA LEU A 837 -19.60 0.97 -36.35
C LEU A 837 -19.79 2.41 -36.84
N THR A 838 -21.04 2.84 -36.99
CA THR A 838 -21.37 4.22 -37.34
C THR A 838 -22.27 4.79 -36.25
N PHE A 839 -21.80 5.85 -35.60
CA PHE A 839 -22.57 6.63 -34.63
C PHE A 839 -23.11 7.88 -35.31
N ASP A 840 -24.42 8.10 -35.18
CA ASP A 840 -25.19 9.16 -35.83
C ASP A 840 -26.44 9.53 -35.00
N SER A 841 -27.43 10.19 -35.60
CA SER A 841 -28.68 10.55 -34.91
C SER A 841 -29.56 9.35 -34.51
N THR A 842 -29.30 8.16 -35.05
CA THR A 842 -30.03 6.92 -34.78
C THR A 842 -29.24 6.03 -33.84
N ASN A 843 -27.94 5.83 -34.13
CA ASN A 843 -26.98 5.13 -33.29
C ASN A 843 -26.27 6.14 -32.40
N LEU A 844 -26.88 6.46 -31.26
CA LEU A 844 -26.37 7.49 -30.36
C LEU A 844 -24.98 7.14 -29.82
N TRP A 845 -24.10 8.14 -29.80
CA TRP A 845 -22.70 8.03 -29.36
C TRP A 845 -22.53 7.49 -27.94
N ASN A 846 -23.49 7.76 -27.06
CA ASN A 846 -23.48 7.41 -25.64
C ASN A 846 -24.15 6.06 -25.34
N VAL A 847 -24.57 5.31 -26.35
CA VAL A 847 -25.21 3.99 -26.19
C VAL A 847 -24.25 2.91 -26.68
N PHE A 848 -24.01 1.91 -25.82
CA PHE A 848 -23.16 0.78 -26.16
C PHE A 848 -23.69 -0.01 -27.36
N GLN A 849 -22.79 -0.27 -28.30
CA GLN A 849 -22.98 -1.21 -29.39
C GLN A 849 -22.27 -2.51 -29.05
N GLN A 850 -23.00 -3.62 -29.08
CA GLN A 850 -22.43 -4.95 -28.86
C GLN A 850 -21.70 -5.41 -30.12
N VAL A 851 -20.46 -5.89 -29.95
CA VAL A 851 -19.65 -6.51 -31.00
C VAL A 851 -19.18 -7.87 -30.54
N VAL A 852 -19.33 -8.87 -31.40
CA VAL A 852 -18.81 -10.22 -31.17
C VAL A 852 -17.45 -10.33 -31.84
N VAL A 853 -16.45 -10.70 -31.04
CA VAL A 853 -15.07 -10.94 -31.46
C VAL A 853 -14.83 -12.44 -31.54
N SER A 854 -14.30 -12.91 -32.66
CA SER A 854 -14.01 -14.34 -32.91
C SER A 854 -12.58 -14.51 -33.41
N ALA A 855 -11.90 -15.55 -32.95
CA ALA A 855 -10.60 -15.92 -33.51
C ALA A 855 -10.78 -16.48 -34.94
N VAL A 856 -9.82 -16.19 -35.82
CA VAL A 856 -9.81 -16.69 -37.20
C VAL A 856 -9.15 -18.07 -37.22
N ASP A 857 -9.91 -19.12 -37.51
CA ASP A 857 -9.36 -20.45 -37.80
C ASP A 857 -8.77 -20.44 -39.21
N ASP A 858 -7.43 -20.44 -39.30
CA ASP A 858 -6.68 -20.38 -40.54
C ASP A 858 -5.90 -21.67 -40.87
N GLY A 859 -6.01 -22.70 -40.01
CA GLY A 859 -5.33 -23.97 -40.19
C GLY A 859 -3.82 -23.94 -39.94
N VAL A 860 -3.27 -22.88 -39.33
CA VAL A 860 -1.84 -22.73 -39.05
C VAL A 860 -1.53 -22.94 -37.57
N VAL A 861 -0.64 -23.90 -37.30
CA VAL A 861 -0.17 -24.22 -35.95
C VAL A 861 0.69 -23.07 -35.38
N ARG A 862 0.17 -22.38 -34.36
CA ARG A 862 0.81 -21.32 -33.57
C ARG A 862 0.88 -21.63 -32.07
N GLY A 863 0.01 -22.51 -31.57
CA GLY A 863 -0.21 -22.64 -30.12
C GLY A 863 -0.90 -21.40 -29.54
N PHE A 864 -0.80 -21.20 -28.22
CA PHE A 864 -1.28 -19.95 -27.62
C PHE A 864 -0.49 -18.76 -28.14
N HIS A 865 -1.19 -17.74 -28.60
CA HIS A 865 -0.59 -16.55 -29.17
C HIS A 865 -1.46 -15.32 -28.88
N LYS A 866 -0.97 -14.14 -29.28
CA LYS A 866 -1.57 -12.85 -28.96
C LYS A 866 -1.76 -12.03 -30.23
N THR A 867 -2.80 -11.19 -30.24
CA THR A 867 -3.00 -10.14 -31.25
C THR A 867 -3.51 -8.88 -30.57
N ASP A 868 -3.46 -7.76 -31.28
CA ASP A 868 -3.99 -6.49 -30.77
C ASP A 868 -5.52 -6.44 -30.96
N LEU A 869 -6.24 -5.85 -30.01
CA LEU A 869 -7.58 -5.33 -30.21
C LEU A 869 -7.48 -3.81 -30.30
N VAL A 870 -7.72 -3.29 -31.51
CA VAL A 870 -7.55 -1.88 -31.84
C VAL A 870 -8.90 -1.32 -32.26
N VAL A 871 -9.32 -0.24 -31.61
CA VAL A 871 -10.56 0.46 -31.95
C VAL A 871 -10.28 1.95 -32.15
N ARG A 872 -10.46 2.43 -33.39
CA ARG A 872 -10.08 3.78 -33.80
C ARG A 872 -11.27 4.58 -34.33
N ALA A 873 -11.31 5.86 -33.98
CA ALA A 873 -12.26 6.82 -34.54
C ALA A 873 -11.59 8.19 -34.69
N ASN A 874 -11.82 8.88 -35.81
CA ASN A 874 -11.22 10.19 -36.03
C ASN A 874 -11.76 11.22 -35.02
N GLY A 875 -10.86 11.98 -34.38
CA GLY A 875 -11.20 12.95 -33.34
C GLY A 875 -11.41 12.34 -31.94
N TYR A 876 -11.09 11.06 -31.76
CA TYR A 876 -11.14 10.36 -30.48
C TYR A 876 -9.84 9.59 -30.26
N ALA A 877 -9.33 9.55 -29.03
CA ALA A 877 -8.25 8.65 -28.65
C ALA A 877 -8.64 7.19 -28.90
N GLU A 878 -7.70 6.40 -29.41
CA GLU A 878 -7.93 5.00 -29.72
C GLU A 878 -7.93 4.12 -28.46
N TYR A 879 -8.65 3.01 -28.55
CA TYR A 879 -8.55 1.93 -27.57
C TYR A 879 -7.62 0.85 -28.11
N LEU A 880 -6.67 0.43 -27.28
CA LEU A 880 -5.75 -0.66 -27.54
C LEU A 880 -5.74 -1.62 -26.34
N SER A 881 -5.97 -2.89 -26.60
CA SER A 881 -5.74 -3.98 -25.64
C SER A 881 -5.16 -5.20 -26.34
N THR A 882 -4.80 -6.24 -25.59
CA THR A 882 -4.26 -7.49 -26.13
C THR A 882 -5.28 -8.61 -25.98
N VAL A 883 -5.48 -9.37 -27.06
CA VAL A 883 -6.34 -10.55 -27.10
C VAL A 883 -5.49 -11.81 -26.99
N ASN A 884 -5.86 -12.70 -26.08
CA ASN A 884 -5.23 -14.02 -25.96
C ASN A 884 -6.00 -15.03 -26.83
N ILE A 885 -5.30 -15.70 -27.75
CA ILE A 885 -5.90 -16.67 -28.68
C ILE A 885 -5.34 -18.06 -28.41
N ALA A 886 -6.25 -19.01 -28.25
CA ALA A 886 -5.97 -20.44 -28.22
C ALA A 886 -6.18 -21.05 -29.62
N ASP A 887 -5.10 -21.53 -30.22
CA ASP A 887 -5.08 -22.23 -31.50
C ASP A 887 -5.63 -23.67 -31.37
N ASP A 888 -6.60 -24.03 -32.22
CA ASP A 888 -7.28 -25.33 -32.20
C ASP A 888 -6.52 -26.43 -32.98
N ASN A 889 -5.46 -26.04 -33.70
CA ASN A 889 -4.54 -26.95 -34.38
C ASN A 889 -3.40 -27.40 -33.47
N SER A 890 -3.28 -26.82 -32.27
CA SER A 890 -2.31 -27.19 -31.25
C SER A 890 -3.01 -27.66 -29.96
N PRO A 891 -2.76 -28.89 -29.49
CA PRO A 891 -3.26 -29.35 -28.18
C PRO A 891 -2.82 -28.43 -27.04
N GLY A 892 -3.78 -28.04 -26.19
CA GLY A 892 -3.57 -27.09 -25.11
C GLY A 892 -4.73 -27.08 -24.12
N VAL A 893 -4.52 -26.47 -22.96
CA VAL A 893 -5.57 -26.21 -21.96
C VAL A 893 -5.69 -24.71 -21.77
N ARG A 894 -6.86 -24.16 -22.07
CA ARG A 894 -7.19 -22.76 -21.82
C ARG A 894 -7.69 -22.61 -20.39
N VAL A 895 -7.17 -21.59 -19.70
CA VAL A 895 -7.54 -21.22 -18.33
C VAL A 895 -8.03 -19.79 -18.33
N GLN A 896 -9.15 -19.52 -17.68
CA GLN A 896 -9.74 -18.17 -17.63
C GLN A 896 -10.41 -17.92 -16.27
N GLU A 897 -9.96 -16.89 -15.56
CA GLU A 897 -10.59 -16.42 -14.32
C GLU A 897 -11.96 -15.79 -14.60
N SER A 898 -12.95 -16.05 -13.74
CA SER A 898 -14.34 -15.65 -14.03
C SER A 898 -14.60 -14.15 -13.88
N ASN A 899 -13.88 -13.46 -12.99
CA ASN A 899 -14.08 -12.03 -12.69
C ASN A 899 -12.77 -11.22 -12.85
N GLY A 900 -11.87 -11.68 -13.72
CA GLY A 900 -10.56 -11.05 -13.95
C GLY A 900 -9.53 -11.19 -12.82
N SER A 901 -9.94 -11.71 -11.65
CA SER A 901 -9.06 -11.98 -10.52
C SER A 901 -9.68 -13.02 -9.57
N THR A 902 -8.83 -13.75 -8.85
CA THR A 902 -9.20 -14.69 -7.79
C THR A 902 -8.83 -14.08 -6.43
N ASN A 903 -9.81 -13.48 -5.74
CA ASN A 903 -9.66 -12.95 -4.39
C ASN A 903 -10.51 -13.76 -3.41
N VAL A 904 -9.92 -14.26 -2.33
CA VAL A 904 -10.60 -15.08 -1.32
C VAL A 904 -10.15 -14.70 0.10
N ILE A 905 -11.07 -14.79 1.07
CA ILE A 905 -10.79 -14.58 2.50
C ILE A 905 -10.83 -15.94 3.23
N GLU A 906 -9.90 -16.15 4.17
CA GLU A 906 -9.92 -17.28 5.08
C GLU A 906 -11.20 -17.32 5.92
N PHE A 907 -11.84 -18.50 5.93
CA PHE A 907 -13.12 -18.70 6.59
C PHE A 907 -13.43 -20.19 6.78
N THR A 908 -13.82 -20.57 7.99
CA THR A 908 -14.48 -21.86 8.25
C THR A 908 -15.91 -21.67 8.76
N ASN A 909 -16.79 -22.61 8.46
CA ASN A 909 -18.18 -22.56 8.92
C ASN A 909 -18.31 -22.51 10.47
N ASN A 910 -19.10 -21.56 10.97
CA ASN A 910 -19.36 -21.25 12.40
C ASN A 910 -18.24 -20.52 13.15
N GLU A 911 -17.30 -19.92 12.44
CA GLU A 911 -16.28 -19.06 13.02
C GLU A 911 -16.84 -17.69 13.49
N PHE A 912 -16.01 -16.87 14.15
CA PHE A 912 -16.29 -15.48 14.54
C PHE A 912 -17.56 -15.23 15.37
N GLY A 913 -17.88 -16.17 16.26
CA GLY A 913 -19.07 -16.11 17.10
C GLY A 913 -20.32 -16.68 16.45
N GLY A 914 -20.15 -17.63 15.51
CA GLY A 914 -21.23 -18.45 14.96
C GLY A 914 -21.74 -18.01 13.59
N LEU A 915 -20.93 -17.30 12.79
CA LEU A 915 -21.28 -16.96 11.42
C LEU A 915 -21.32 -18.23 10.56
N THR A 916 -22.50 -18.61 10.09
CA THR A 916 -22.64 -19.78 9.21
C THR A 916 -22.22 -19.44 7.78
N GLN A 917 -21.65 -20.42 7.07
CA GLN A 917 -21.24 -20.25 5.68
C GLN A 917 -22.41 -19.82 4.76
N ASN A 918 -23.61 -20.37 4.97
CA ASN A 918 -24.78 -19.99 4.18
C ASN A 918 -25.14 -18.50 4.35
N GLN A 919 -25.00 -17.97 5.57
CA GLN A 919 -25.22 -16.55 5.83
C GLN A 919 -24.12 -15.70 5.19
N ALA A 920 -22.85 -16.10 5.32
CA ALA A 920 -21.72 -15.41 4.71
C ALA A 920 -21.87 -15.32 3.17
N LEU A 921 -22.23 -16.43 2.51
CA LEU A 921 -22.50 -16.46 1.08
C LEU A 921 -23.72 -15.63 0.67
N ALA A 922 -24.82 -15.68 1.45
CA ALA A 922 -26.02 -14.91 1.17
C ALA A 922 -25.79 -13.39 1.30
N ASP A 923 -24.91 -12.98 2.21
CA ASP A 923 -24.50 -11.58 2.40
C ASP A 923 -23.34 -11.17 1.46
N GLY A 924 -22.82 -12.07 0.61
CA GLY A 924 -21.79 -11.76 -0.38
C GLY A 924 -20.34 -11.76 0.12
N PHE A 925 -20.06 -12.34 1.30
CA PHE A 925 -18.68 -12.42 1.82
C PHE A 925 -17.77 -13.20 0.85
N PRO A 926 -16.60 -12.65 0.45
CA PRO A 926 -15.75 -13.21 -0.60
C PRO A 926 -14.89 -14.38 -0.10
N LEU A 927 -15.52 -15.42 0.44
CA LEU A 927 -14.84 -16.63 0.89
C LEU A 927 -14.52 -17.62 -0.26
N GLN A 928 -15.09 -17.41 -1.46
CA GLN A 928 -14.90 -18.29 -2.61
C GLN A 928 -14.86 -17.53 -3.94
N ALA A 929 -14.08 -18.04 -4.89
CA ALA A 929 -13.91 -17.53 -6.25
C ALA A 929 -13.95 -18.67 -7.28
N THR A 930 -13.96 -18.34 -8.58
CA THR A 930 -14.03 -19.34 -9.65
C THR A 930 -13.12 -19.02 -10.84
N TYR A 931 -12.67 -20.07 -11.52
CA TYR A 931 -12.06 -20.00 -12.85
C TYR A 931 -12.55 -21.15 -13.72
N THR A 932 -12.28 -21.09 -15.02
CA THR A 932 -12.72 -22.10 -15.98
C THR A 932 -11.57 -22.75 -16.73
N LEU A 933 -11.77 -24.03 -17.08
CA LEU A 933 -10.85 -24.83 -17.90
C LEU A 933 -11.57 -25.34 -19.15
N ALA A 934 -10.89 -25.29 -20.30
CA ALA A 934 -11.32 -25.92 -21.55
C ALA A 934 -10.11 -26.42 -22.35
N LEU A 935 -10.30 -27.41 -23.22
CA LEU A 935 -9.25 -27.80 -24.17
C LEU A 935 -9.30 -26.93 -25.42
N THR A 936 -8.16 -26.81 -26.11
CA THR A 936 -8.08 -26.08 -27.39
C THR A 936 -8.52 -26.92 -28.59
N GLN A 937 -8.42 -28.25 -28.50
CA GLN A 937 -8.76 -29.16 -29.59
C GLN A 937 -9.54 -30.39 -29.10
N ALA A 938 -10.48 -30.88 -29.92
CA ALA A 938 -11.21 -32.13 -29.66
C ALA A 938 -10.26 -33.32 -29.43
N PRO A 939 -10.28 -33.98 -28.26
CA PRO A 939 -9.38 -35.08 -27.99
C PRO A 939 -9.92 -36.41 -28.56
N THR A 940 -9.02 -37.30 -28.98
CA THR A 940 -9.37 -38.63 -29.53
C THR A 940 -9.64 -39.68 -28.45
N ALA A 941 -9.30 -39.38 -27.19
CA ALA A 941 -9.58 -40.14 -25.98
C ALA A 941 -9.83 -39.16 -24.81
N ASN A 942 -10.24 -39.63 -23.64
CA ASN A 942 -10.45 -38.72 -22.51
C ASN A 942 -9.13 -38.08 -22.05
N VAL A 943 -9.19 -36.80 -21.69
CA VAL A 943 -8.07 -36.04 -21.12
C VAL A 943 -8.47 -35.65 -19.70
N THR A 944 -7.57 -35.89 -18.74
CA THR A 944 -7.73 -35.43 -17.36
C THR A 944 -6.79 -34.26 -17.10
N VAL A 945 -7.34 -33.11 -16.72
CA VAL A 945 -6.57 -31.97 -16.21
C VAL A 945 -6.76 -31.93 -14.70
N THR A 946 -5.71 -32.18 -13.94
CA THR A 946 -5.74 -32.10 -12.49
C THR A 946 -5.33 -30.71 -12.05
N ALA A 947 -6.27 -29.96 -11.50
CA ALA A 947 -5.97 -28.72 -10.78
C ALA A 947 -5.38 -29.06 -9.41
N LEU A 948 -4.27 -28.42 -9.05
CA LEU A 948 -3.53 -28.68 -7.81
C LEU A 948 -3.18 -27.35 -7.14
N ALA A 949 -3.74 -27.13 -5.95
CA ALA A 949 -3.35 -26.02 -5.08
C ALA A 949 -1.98 -26.31 -4.48
N GLN A 950 -1.01 -25.43 -4.73
CA GLN A 950 0.36 -25.57 -4.27
C GLN A 950 0.58 -24.92 -2.91
N PRO A 951 1.52 -25.42 -2.11
CA PRO A 951 2.11 -24.64 -1.02
C PRO A 951 2.73 -23.35 -1.54
N THR A 952 2.50 -22.25 -0.83
CA THR A 952 3.11 -20.95 -1.11
C THR A 952 3.80 -20.44 0.14
N ARG A 953 4.86 -19.65 -0.08
CA ARG A 953 5.53 -18.95 1.02
C ARG A 953 4.70 -17.73 1.38
N THR A 954 4.42 -17.57 2.67
CA THR A 954 3.89 -16.34 3.26
C THR A 954 4.98 -15.75 4.13
N SER A 955 5.09 -14.42 4.19
CA SER A 955 6.08 -13.80 5.09
C SER A 955 5.69 -12.40 5.49
N GLU A 956 6.07 -12.04 6.71
CA GLU A 956 6.08 -10.67 7.18
C GLU A 956 7.50 -10.35 7.64
N THR A 957 8.00 -9.22 7.17
CA THR A 957 9.31 -8.69 7.51
C THR A 957 9.40 -8.53 9.01
N GLY A 958 10.43 -9.14 9.61
CA GLY A 958 10.53 -9.25 11.07
C GLY A 958 10.29 -10.66 11.63
N GLY A 959 10.04 -11.67 10.78
CA GLY A 959 10.29 -13.06 11.16
C GLY A 959 9.07 -13.98 11.23
N ILE A 960 7.92 -13.56 10.68
CA ILE A 960 6.80 -14.46 10.41
C ILE A 960 7.00 -15.04 9.01
N VAL A 961 7.14 -16.36 8.89
CA VAL A 961 7.34 -17.03 7.58
C VAL A 961 6.63 -18.38 7.58
N SER A 962 5.76 -18.66 6.61
CA SER A 962 5.15 -19.98 6.39
C SER A 962 5.57 -20.56 5.06
N PHE A 963 5.47 -21.88 4.95
CA PHE A 963 5.33 -22.54 3.67
C PHE A 963 4.25 -23.61 3.78
N SER A 964 3.03 -23.21 3.46
CA SER A 964 1.82 -24.02 3.59
C SER A 964 0.94 -23.84 2.37
N ARG A 965 0.04 -24.79 2.15
CA ARG A 965 -0.98 -24.68 1.10
C ARG A 965 -2.03 -23.69 1.55
N GLN A 966 -2.22 -22.64 0.76
CA GLN A 966 -3.14 -21.53 1.04
C GLN A 966 -4.51 -21.65 0.37
N LEU A 967 -4.65 -22.57 -0.60
CA LEU A 967 -5.89 -22.75 -1.36
C LEU A 967 -6.41 -24.18 -1.31
N MET A 968 -7.71 -24.32 -1.50
CA MET A 968 -8.41 -25.59 -1.72
C MET A 968 -9.43 -25.44 -2.86
N LEU A 969 -9.74 -26.56 -3.52
CA LEU A 969 -10.44 -26.58 -4.80
C LEU A 969 -11.65 -27.51 -4.75
N CYS A 970 -12.69 -27.17 -5.51
CA CYS A 970 -13.85 -28.04 -5.73
C CYS A 970 -14.32 -27.98 -7.19
N LEU A 971 -14.80 -29.11 -7.71
CA LEU A 971 -15.47 -29.20 -9.02
C LEU A 971 -16.90 -29.72 -8.79
N PRO A 972 -17.93 -28.89 -8.99
CA PRO A 972 -19.30 -29.30 -8.72
C PRO A 972 -19.73 -30.41 -9.70
N SER A 973 -20.46 -31.40 -9.18
CA SER A 973 -21.03 -32.48 -9.97
C SER A 973 -22.52 -32.23 -10.21
N MET A 974 -22.98 -32.47 -11.44
CA MET A 974 -24.37 -32.27 -11.88
C MET A 974 -25.43 -33.02 -11.03
N THR A 975 -25.04 -33.99 -10.20
CA THR A 975 -25.99 -34.90 -9.54
C THR A 975 -25.99 -34.88 -8.00
N THR A 976 -24.96 -34.38 -7.32
CA THR A 976 -24.86 -34.50 -5.84
C THR A 976 -24.01 -33.47 -5.10
N ASP A 977 -23.21 -32.65 -5.77
CA ASP A 977 -22.11 -31.94 -5.10
C ASP A 977 -22.04 -30.48 -5.57
N ASN A 978 -22.40 -29.55 -4.69
CA ASN A 978 -22.55 -28.12 -4.99
C ASN A 978 -21.38 -27.27 -4.45
N CYS A 979 -20.26 -27.89 -4.05
CA CYS A 979 -19.16 -27.18 -3.39
C CYS A 979 -19.66 -26.32 -2.21
N ALA A 980 -20.57 -26.91 -1.43
CA ALA A 980 -21.45 -26.20 -0.50
C ALA A 980 -20.99 -26.33 0.95
N ALA A 981 -20.11 -27.27 1.27
CA ALA A 981 -19.49 -27.43 2.58
C ALA A 981 -17.95 -27.42 2.47
N ASP A 982 -17.27 -27.07 3.56
CA ASP A 982 -15.80 -27.04 3.63
C ASP A 982 -15.16 -28.39 3.29
N LEU A 983 -15.84 -29.50 3.62
CA LEU A 983 -15.37 -30.87 3.32
C LEU A 983 -15.44 -31.25 1.83
N ASP A 984 -16.15 -30.49 1.00
CA ASP A 984 -16.25 -30.74 -0.45
C ASP A 984 -14.96 -30.27 -1.17
N TYR A 985 -14.15 -29.44 -0.50
CA TYR A 985 -12.93 -28.88 -1.05
C TYR A 985 -11.72 -29.77 -0.75
N ALA A 986 -10.85 -29.91 -1.74
CA ALA A 986 -9.68 -30.78 -1.71
C ALA A 986 -8.42 -30.03 -2.20
N PRO A 987 -7.20 -30.51 -1.87
CA PRO A 987 -5.97 -29.91 -2.40
C PRO A 987 -5.83 -30.07 -3.92
N SER A 988 -6.52 -31.04 -4.52
CA SER A 988 -6.47 -31.30 -5.96
C SER A 988 -7.80 -31.83 -6.48
N VAL A 989 -8.15 -31.43 -7.71
CA VAL A 989 -9.41 -31.84 -8.34
C VAL A 989 -9.16 -32.25 -9.80
N PRO A 990 -9.56 -33.47 -10.22
CA PRO A 990 -9.43 -33.92 -11.59
C PRO A 990 -10.63 -33.45 -12.45
N VAL A 991 -10.35 -32.68 -13.49
CA VAL A 991 -11.34 -32.24 -14.48
C VAL A 991 -11.24 -33.12 -15.72
N GLN A 992 -12.35 -33.73 -16.12
CA GLN A 992 -12.39 -34.70 -17.22
C GLN A 992 -12.98 -34.07 -18.48
N PHE A 993 -12.27 -34.20 -19.60
CA PHE A 993 -12.71 -33.73 -20.91
C PHE A 993 -12.87 -34.91 -21.88
N THR A 994 -14.00 -34.92 -22.59
CA THR A 994 -14.32 -35.93 -23.62
C THR A 994 -14.41 -35.29 -25.01
N SER A 995 -14.45 -36.10 -26.06
CA SER A 995 -14.62 -35.62 -27.44
C SER A 995 -15.89 -34.79 -27.70
N THR A 996 -16.86 -34.81 -26.78
CA THR A 996 -18.11 -34.03 -26.88
C THR A 996 -18.19 -32.85 -25.91
N SER A 997 -17.31 -32.78 -24.91
CA SER A 997 -17.33 -31.77 -23.83
C SER A 997 -16.07 -30.93 -23.74
N TRP A 998 -15.04 -31.24 -24.53
CA TRP A 998 -13.72 -30.62 -24.49
C TRP A 998 -13.71 -29.09 -24.57
N SER A 999 -14.60 -28.51 -25.36
CA SER A 999 -14.71 -27.06 -25.58
C SER A 999 -15.70 -26.37 -24.65
N GLN A 1000 -16.40 -27.12 -23.79
CA GLN A 1000 -17.32 -26.56 -22.80
C GLN A 1000 -16.53 -26.17 -21.55
N PRO A 1001 -16.47 -24.88 -21.18
CA PRO A 1001 -15.74 -24.45 -19.99
C PRO A 1001 -16.24 -25.16 -18.73
N GLN A 1002 -15.34 -25.85 -18.03
CA GLN A 1002 -15.59 -26.47 -16.74
C GLN A 1002 -15.21 -25.50 -15.63
N THR A 1003 -16.13 -25.18 -14.72
CA THR A 1003 -15.89 -24.20 -13.64
C THR A 1003 -15.31 -24.88 -12.41
N VAL A 1004 -14.13 -24.45 -11.99
CA VAL A 1004 -13.47 -24.88 -10.74
C VAL A 1004 -13.64 -23.78 -9.70
N TRP A 1005 -14.06 -24.18 -8.51
CA TRP A 1005 -14.23 -23.30 -7.34
C TRP A 1005 -12.96 -23.31 -6.51
N VAL A 1006 -12.63 -22.14 -5.96
CA VAL A 1006 -11.43 -21.87 -5.16
C VAL A 1006 -11.86 -21.27 -3.83
N ARG A 1007 -11.27 -21.76 -2.74
CA ARG A 1007 -11.35 -21.17 -1.40
C ARG A 1007 -9.98 -21.06 -0.77
N ALA A 1008 -9.84 -20.14 0.17
CA ALA A 1008 -8.70 -20.06 1.06
C ALA A 1008 -8.70 -21.21 2.07
N VAL A 1009 -7.53 -21.56 2.60
CA VAL A 1009 -7.39 -22.49 3.71
C VAL A 1009 -7.36 -21.70 5.00
N ASP A 1010 -8.48 -21.70 5.70
CA ASP A 1010 -8.54 -21.14 7.04
C ASP A 1010 -7.62 -21.92 7.99
N ASN A 1011 -6.71 -21.20 8.63
CA ASN A 1011 -5.79 -21.77 9.60
C ASN A 1011 -5.84 -20.99 10.93
N SER A 1012 -4.90 -21.25 11.84
CA SER A 1012 -4.90 -20.66 13.19
C SER A 1012 -3.62 -19.88 13.45
N ARG A 1013 -3.10 -19.29 12.38
CA ARG A 1013 -1.80 -18.68 12.34
C ARG A 1013 -1.78 -17.47 11.39
N VAL A 1014 -1.14 -16.39 11.86
CA VAL A 1014 -0.81 -15.23 11.03
C VAL A 1014 0.09 -15.59 9.86
N ASP A 1015 -0.42 -15.27 8.66
CA ASP A 1015 0.22 -15.43 7.37
C ASP A 1015 0.58 -14.06 6.78
N GLY A 1016 1.88 -13.78 6.70
CA GLY A 1016 2.36 -12.47 6.26
C GLY A 1016 2.23 -12.22 4.75
N MET A 1017 2.04 -10.95 4.39
CA MET A 1017 1.71 -10.48 3.03
C MET A 1017 2.90 -9.98 2.18
N ASP A 1018 4.12 -10.01 2.70
CA ASP A 1018 5.31 -9.47 2.00
C ASP A 1018 5.85 -10.38 0.90
N THR A 1019 5.25 -11.55 0.66
CA THR A 1019 5.63 -12.43 -0.44
C THR A 1019 4.59 -12.40 -1.54
N HIS A 1020 5.03 -12.05 -2.75
CA HIS A 1020 4.24 -12.21 -3.97
C HIS A 1020 4.74 -13.40 -4.79
N VAL A 1021 3.86 -14.37 -5.03
CA VAL A 1021 4.19 -15.58 -5.81
C VAL A 1021 3.47 -15.54 -7.15
N PHE A 1022 4.23 -15.72 -8.22
CA PHE A 1022 3.71 -15.73 -9.58
C PHE A 1022 3.35 -17.14 -10.02
N ALA A 1023 2.14 -17.32 -10.51
CA ALA A 1023 1.71 -18.59 -11.08
C ALA A 1023 2.54 -18.94 -12.34
N PRO A 1024 2.84 -20.24 -12.58
CA PRO A 1024 3.57 -20.65 -13.77
C PRO A 1024 2.90 -20.16 -15.05
N GLN A 1025 3.69 -19.53 -15.92
CA GLN A 1025 3.26 -19.09 -17.25
C GLN A 1025 3.80 -20.04 -18.32
N LEU A 1026 3.20 -19.98 -19.50
CA LEU A 1026 3.79 -20.66 -20.67
C LEU A 1026 5.06 -19.91 -21.09
N SER A 1027 6.13 -20.65 -21.36
CA SER A 1027 7.39 -20.09 -21.86
C SER A 1027 7.27 -19.66 -23.32
N GLN A 1028 6.68 -18.48 -23.53
CA GLN A 1028 6.41 -17.95 -24.87
C GLN A 1028 7.15 -16.65 -25.12
N LEU A 1029 7.92 -16.63 -26.22
CA LEU A 1029 8.61 -15.41 -26.65
C LEU A 1029 7.63 -14.32 -27.11
N SER A 1030 6.39 -14.68 -27.44
CA SER A 1030 5.30 -13.74 -27.76
C SER A 1030 4.93 -12.80 -26.61
N ASN A 1031 5.39 -13.05 -25.38
CA ASN A 1031 5.24 -12.11 -24.28
C ASN A 1031 6.26 -10.97 -24.30
N VAL A 1032 7.35 -11.09 -25.06
CA VAL A 1032 8.32 -9.99 -25.29
C VAL A 1032 7.83 -9.22 -26.51
N GLN A 1033 6.95 -8.24 -26.29
CA GLN A 1033 6.32 -7.47 -27.37
C GLN A 1033 7.09 -6.19 -27.72
N GLY A 1034 7.78 -5.59 -26.74
CA GLY A 1034 8.64 -4.42 -26.94
C GLY A 1034 10.13 -4.71 -26.89
N PRO A 1035 10.98 -3.73 -27.23
CA PRO A 1035 12.43 -3.86 -27.15
C PRO A 1035 12.92 -4.27 -25.75
N LEU A 1036 13.77 -5.30 -25.70
CA LEU A 1036 14.43 -5.78 -24.49
C LEU A 1036 15.96 -5.73 -24.67
N PHE A 1037 16.65 -4.98 -23.82
CA PHE A 1037 18.10 -4.95 -23.71
C PHE A 1037 18.54 -5.60 -22.41
N ILE A 1038 19.54 -6.49 -22.48
CA ILE A 1038 20.14 -7.13 -21.30
C ILE A 1038 21.63 -6.78 -21.27
N ASN A 1039 22.07 -6.19 -20.16
CA ASN A 1039 23.46 -5.85 -19.91
C ASN A 1039 23.97 -6.61 -18.68
N GLY A 1040 24.91 -7.53 -18.88
CA GLY A 1040 25.53 -8.29 -17.77
C GLY A 1040 26.62 -7.54 -17.00
N GLY A 1041 26.96 -6.30 -17.40
CA GLY A 1041 27.97 -5.47 -16.75
C GLY A 1041 27.41 -4.49 -15.72
N VAL A 1042 28.26 -3.57 -15.28
CA VAL A 1042 27.86 -2.47 -14.39
C VAL A 1042 26.93 -1.50 -15.12
N GLY A 1043 25.90 -1.05 -14.41
CA GLY A 1043 24.97 -0.03 -14.87
C GLY A 1043 25.52 1.39 -14.80
N THR A 1044 24.61 2.35 -14.87
CA THR A 1044 24.95 3.78 -14.71
C THR A 1044 25.43 4.00 -13.27
N ASP A 1045 26.52 4.75 -13.10
CA ASP A 1045 27.01 5.10 -11.77
C ASP A 1045 26.00 5.97 -11.02
N ARG A 1046 25.51 5.44 -9.89
CA ARG A 1046 24.53 6.08 -9.00
C ARG A 1046 25.03 6.13 -7.55
N THR A 1047 26.34 5.97 -7.32
CA THR A 1047 26.96 5.92 -5.99
C THR A 1047 26.61 7.12 -5.10
N GLY A 1048 26.43 8.31 -5.68
CA GLY A 1048 26.04 9.52 -4.94
C GLY A 1048 24.57 9.56 -4.47
N LEU A 1049 23.72 8.60 -4.85
CA LEU A 1049 22.29 8.62 -4.52
C LEU A 1049 22.04 8.42 -3.01
N LEU A 1050 22.69 7.42 -2.41
CA LEU A 1050 22.55 7.08 -1.00
C LEU A 1050 23.39 7.99 -0.08
N GLU A 1051 24.32 8.78 -0.65
CA GLU A 1051 25.16 9.72 0.08
C GLU A 1051 24.54 11.13 0.23
N ARG A 1052 23.38 11.37 -0.39
CA ARG A 1052 22.67 12.66 -0.32
C ARG A 1052 22.38 13.04 1.13
N GLN A 1053 22.60 14.30 1.46
CA GLN A 1053 22.19 14.82 2.78
C GLN A 1053 20.66 14.96 2.81
N PRO A 1054 19.98 14.45 3.85
CA PRO A 1054 18.56 14.64 4.02
C PRO A 1054 18.24 16.10 4.37
N VAL A 1055 17.06 16.55 3.96
CA VAL A 1055 16.53 17.87 4.33
C VAL A 1055 15.91 17.80 5.72
N MET A 1056 16.25 18.78 6.55
CA MET A 1056 15.94 18.81 7.98
C MET A 1056 15.47 20.20 8.40
N LEU A 1057 14.82 20.31 9.56
CA LEU A 1057 14.54 21.62 10.15
C LEU A 1057 15.82 22.28 10.71
N PRO A 1058 15.84 23.62 10.87
CA PRO A 1058 16.94 24.32 11.53
C PRO A 1058 17.28 23.71 12.90
N ALA A 1059 18.58 23.58 13.16
CA ALA A 1059 19.18 23.01 14.39
C ALA A 1059 19.13 21.48 14.53
N GLU A 1060 18.46 20.77 13.63
CA GLU A 1060 18.62 19.32 13.53
C GLU A 1060 20.02 18.95 12.98
N ILE A 1061 20.54 17.82 13.45
CA ILE A 1061 21.85 17.30 13.01
C ILE A 1061 21.69 15.90 12.43
N ASN A 1062 22.62 15.52 11.55
CA ASN A 1062 22.69 14.22 10.90
C ASN A 1062 24.12 13.69 10.94
N GLU A 1063 24.58 13.32 12.12
CA GLU A 1063 25.93 12.81 12.35
C GLU A 1063 25.86 11.37 12.82
N THR A 1064 26.80 10.54 12.36
CA THR A 1064 26.96 9.21 12.95
C THR A 1064 27.39 9.37 14.42
N PRO A 1065 26.78 8.65 15.36
CA PRO A 1065 27.20 8.72 16.76
C PRO A 1065 28.71 8.41 16.91
N PRO A 1066 29.45 9.16 17.74
CA PRO A 1066 30.90 9.03 17.82
C PRO A 1066 31.30 7.65 18.37
N MET A 1067 32.19 6.96 17.65
CA MET A 1067 32.81 5.70 18.09
C MET A 1067 33.99 5.91 19.06
N GLY A 1068 33.93 6.96 19.89
CA GLY A 1068 35.00 7.36 20.80
C GLY A 1068 36.02 8.35 20.20
N ASN A 1069 36.88 8.91 21.06
CA ASN A 1069 37.86 9.93 20.65
C ASN A 1069 39.03 9.29 19.87
N THR A 1070 39.53 9.93 18.81
CA THR A 1070 40.73 9.43 18.12
C THR A 1070 42.00 9.79 18.90
N LEU A 1071 42.82 8.80 19.27
CA LEU A 1071 44.13 8.98 19.89
C LEU A 1071 45.24 9.19 18.86
N SER A 1072 45.20 8.44 17.76
CA SER A 1072 46.17 8.57 16.65
C SER A 1072 45.61 8.01 15.36
N SER A 1073 46.05 8.53 14.21
CA SER A 1073 45.78 7.94 12.90
C SER A 1073 47.07 7.79 12.10
N THR A 1074 47.17 6.69 11.35
CA THR A 1074 48.24 6.44 10.40
C THR A 1074 47.64 6.39 9.00
N PRO A 1075 48.03 7.29 8.07
CA PRO A 1075 47.55 7.26 6.70
C PRO A 1075 47.88 5.92 6.03
N GLY A 1076 46.94 5.40 5.25
CA GLY A 1076 47.16 4.22 4.44
C GLY A 1076 48.07 4.50 3.25
N SER A 1077 48.68 3.45 2.72
CA SER A 1077 49.34 3.45 1.41
C SER A 1077 48.55 2.56 0.44
N ALA A 1078 48.90 2.56 -0.85
CA ALA A 1078 48.29 1.65 -1.83
C ALA A 1078 48.37 0.15 -1.46
N ALA A 1079 49.21 -0.23 -0.48
CA ALA A 1079 49.38 -1.60 0.01
C ALA A 1079 49.09 -1.77 1.51
N THR A 1080 48.62 -0.73 2.22
CA THR A 1080 48.42 -0.79 3.68
C THR A 1080 47.22 0.05 4.08
N ALA A 1081 46.22 -0.54 4.72
CA ALA A 1081 45.04 0.19 5.18
C ALA A 1081 45.43 1.30 6.16
N ALA A 1082 44.71 2.41 6.12
CA ALA A 1082 44.81 3.43 7.16
C ALA A 1082 44.42 2.81 8.51
N THR A 1083 45.11 3.19 9.58
CA THR A 1083 44.77 2.74 10.93
C THR A 1083 44.35 3.94 11.76
N VAL A 1084 43.28 3.78 12.52
CA VAL A 1084 42.82 4.76 13.52
C VAL A 1084 42.85 4.06 14.86
N THR A 1085 43.56 4.63 15.83
CA THR A 1085 43.54 4.21 17.23
C THR A 1085 42.61 5.13 17.98
N ILE A 1086 41.56 4.56 18.56
CA ILE A 1086 40.56 5.28 19.36
C ILE A 1086 40.86 5.14 20.86
N ASP A 1087 40.45 6.14 21.63
CA ASP A 1087 40.52 6.16 23.08
C ASP A 1087 39.42 5.25 23.63
N ALA A 1088 39.81 4.01 23.91
CA ALA A 1088 38.95 3.04 24.56
C ALA A 1088 38.43 3.52 25.94
N SER A 1089 38.96 4.61 26.50
CA SER A 1089 38.45 5.20 27.74
C SER A 1089 37.10 5.89 27.60
N SER A 1090 36.78 6.34 26.37
CA SER A 1090 35.52 7.00 25.99
C SER A 1090 34.45 6.03 25.47
N LEU A 1091 34.83 4.78 25.21
CA LEU A 1091 33.90 3.70 24.90
C LEU A 1091 33.26 3.17 26.18
N ALA A 1092 32.08 2.56 26.04
CA ALA A 1092 31.39 1.90 27.14
C ALA A 1092 32.33 0.92 27.85
N LYS A 1093 32.46 1.04 29.17
CA LYS A 1093 33.28 0.14 30.00
C LYS A 1093 32.39 -0.74 30.84
N VAL A 1094 32.77 -2.01 30.92
CA VAL A 1094 32.28 -2.92 31.94
C VAL A 1094 33.17 -2.84 33.15
N VAL A 1095 32.59 -2.38 34.26
CA VAL A 1095 33.25 -2.36 35.56
C VAL A 1095 32.63 -3.45 36.42
N ALA A 1096 33.40 -4.50 36.68
CA ALA A 1096 33.05 -5.50 37.67
C ALA A 1096 33.50 -5.02 39.05
N LEU A 1097 32.54 -4.68 39.91
CA LEU A 1097 32.82 -4.30 41.30
C LEU A 1097 32.61 -5.52 42.22
N PRO A 1098 33.57 -5.84 43.10
CA PRO A 1098 33.39 -6.90 44.09
C PRO A 1098 32.31 -6.49 45.10
N VAL A 1099 31.30 -7.34 45.30
CA VAL A 1099 30.25 -7.11 46.30
C VAL A 1099 30.83 -7.39 47.69
N PRO A 1100 30.79 -6.42 48.63
CA PRO A 1100 31.33 -6.62 49.97
C PRO A 1100 30.66 -7.81 50.68
N GLY A 1101 31.46 -8.80 51.08
CA GLY A 1101 31.01 -9.95 51.88
C GLY A 1101 30.76 -11.26 51.12
N THR A 1102 30.97 -11.32 49.79
CA THR A 1102 30.64 -12.49 48.95
C THR A 1102 31.84 -13.36 48.53
N ASN A 1103 33.03 -13.19 49.11
CA ASN A 1103 34.26 -13.92 48.71
C ASN A 1103 34.56 -13.85 47.19
N ASN A 1104 34.15 -12.78 46.51
CA ASN A 1104 34.25 -12.60 45.05
C ASN A 1104 33.47 -13.63 44.20
N THR A 1105 32.51 -14.37 44.76
CA THR A 1105 31.64 -15.26 43.95
C THR A 1105 30.45 -14.53 43.32
N VAL A 1106 30.23 -13.26 43.67
CA VAL A 1106 29.19 -12.39 43.10
C VAL A 1106 29.85 -11.05 42.74
N GLN A 1107 29.63 -10.58 41.50
CA GLN A 1107 30.12 -9.30 41.00
C GLN A 1107 28.92 -8.46 40.54
N ASP A 1108 28.91 -7.18 40.90
CA ASP A 1108 28.00 -6.22 40.31
C ASP A 1108 28.62 -5.72 39.01
N ILE A 1109 27.93 -5.95 37.91
CA ILE A 1109 28.32 -5.48 36.58
C ILE A 1109 27.45 -4.26 36.30
N THR A 1110 28.09 -3.09 36.24
CA THR A 1110 27.43 -1.87 35.75
C THR A 1110 27.90 -1.60 34.34
N VAL A 1111 26.96 -1.56 33.39
CA VAL A 1111 27.21 -1.20 31.99
C VAL A 1111 26.70 0.22 31.77
N SER A 1112 27.58 1.12 31.35
CA SER A 1112 27.21 2.46 30.90
C SER A 1112 27.57 2.58 29.42
N ALA A 1113 26.65 2.13 28.57
CA ALA A 1113 26.78 2.18 27.11
C ALA A 1113 25.68 3.05 26.50
N ILE A 1114 26.01 3.74 25.41
CA ILE A 1114 25.08 4.63 24.69
C ILE A 1114 24.39 3.87 23.53
N ALA A 1115 25.01 2.81 22.99
CA ALA A 1115 24.44 1.78 22.09
C ALA A 1115 25.44 0.61 21.88
N GLY A 1116 24.98 -0.55 21.37
CA GLY A 1116 25.81 -1.70 20.94
C GLY A 1116 25.65 -2.99 21.77
N LEU A 1117 26.15 -4.12 21.24
CA LEU A 1117 26.29 -5.40 21.95
C LEU A 1117 27.63 -5.42 22.73
N PHE A 1118 27.60 -5.94 23.97
CA PHE A 1118 28.78 -6.08 24.84
C PHE A 1118 29.40 -7.46 24.75
#